data_AF-A0A358CQQ8-F1
#
_entry.id   AF-A0A358CQQ8-F1
#
_cell.length_a   1.000
_cell.length_b   1.000
_cell.length_c   1.000
_cell.angle_alpha   90.00
_cell.angle_beta   90.00
_cell.angle_gamma   90.00
#
_symmetry.space_group_name_H-M   'P 1'
#
loop_
_entity.id
_entity.type
_entity.pdbx_description
1 polymer ?
#
loop_
_entity_poly.entity_id
_entity_poly.type
_entity_poly.pdbx_seq_one_letter_code
_entity_poly.pdbx_strand_id
1 'polypeptide(L)'
;YETVWQLMQVGSAVAAVGLAAVALTGKRRRLVRISLAIAALSAGGAAIGMLFGGESWRMNEPGLRIMWQLMQSSVASLVLLAGLIMVFGVRGGNVLIHIAVGMLMFGQFAFGDRQIEERLNLIEGQASNMVCRTTEMELACIKAAQKNETTEDVTALSGRLLKARAGGEAIVLSELPFDIRVLKFFPNAAVTRVGPFAENIATAGLGKSYLAMERPPEGGASSKSNVAAMYVQLTDRIDGADLGVFLVTQFLNDRSQLFMEAEGDVCDTVETASGPWRIQLRFRREYKPYEVRLDDVRRINYSASETPRDYSSFVTFTDESTGAEQPGRIWMNNPVRYRGETFFQSNYSKVQLADGSVSEMTGLQVVENAGWLIPYVACVLAFWGMLAHFGGTFVRFADRHEREGANESSNNESAASIGQDGKKKKKRHADKKRGPDSLSKKVWLAPVLALSLVGLIAVPAARVKKSSPDQSDWRSAGEIPVMHEGRVKPLDTVARNTLQLLSNRTSVKMPETDQGPSGTISASQWLLAAMANTDWVGDAPVFRIDAREVLDLFDLTRRSGHRYTLNELEGGREALQKQIAKAREVMPEERTFFQKKCAEINRKMMVYDVIRFAYDTPPPPRIDGADEEARQEAIEQLRLTIQRSRLLDNEHPPAVIPPQEAAPLDQVSAGPANEWQSLYSAVTRAMVARMFDGREGQPAFRPNPAIFPFLELLAVVDSEPSKFNAKLNEYKSAIRSFPVVKEITKKANFEAWYNGFNPTSISRWLYLLAIVLSFISFLAWRSGLNQFVSWLLLGTLVLHTFAIGARIWLTGRPPVVNLYSSAIFIGWGCVVAGLALETLFRMGIGNLAAALSGALTLMVAYGLDTGDTMHVLQAVLDTQFWLSTHVVTVTLGYGATLLAGLLGTCALVHRMWARRYKPAQQNVKTALRVQDRLYRMTYGVVCFALFFSFIGTVLGGLWADDSWGRFWGWDPKENGALMIVLWNAAVLHARWDRWIGQRGFALFAIGGNIITAWSWFGTNQLGIGLHSYGFTSGVLMLLGGYVLSQLVLITLGLILTRKELVKA
;
A
#
# COMPACT_ATOMS: atom_id res chain seq x y z
N TYR A 1 7.43 -27.64 -13.42
CA TYR A 1 7.11 -26.93 -12.16
C TYR A 1 7.01 -27.87 -10.96
N GLU A 2 6.31 -29.02 -11.05
CA GLU A 2 6.24 -30.00 -9.94
C GLU A 2 7.60 -30.38 -9.34
N THR A 3 8.57 -30.71 -10.19
CA THR A 3 9.93 -31.06 -9.74
C THR A 3 10.59 -29.91 -8.97
N VAL A 4 10.40 -28.66 -9.40
CA VAL A 4 10.94 -27.49 -8.70
C VAL A 4 10.31 -27.36 -7.32
N TRP A 5 8.99 -27.55 -7.22
CA TRP A 5 8.28 -27.53 -5.95
C TRP A 5 8.76 -28.64 -4.99
N GLN A 6 8.94 -29.86 -5.49
CA GLN A 6 9.48 -30.96 -4.70
C GLN A 6 10.92 -30.69 -4.22
N LEU A 7 11.78 -30.13 -5.08
CA LEU A 7 13.12 -29.72 -4.68
C LEU A 7 13.11 -28.64 -3.60
N MET A 8 12.16 -27.71 -3.62
CA MET A 8 11.99 -26.73 -2.55
C MET A 8 11.57 -27.38 -1.22
N GLN A 9 10.60 -28.30 -1.26
CA GLN A 9 10.13 -29.03 -0.08
C GLN A 9 11.29 -29.80 0.57
N VAL A 10 12.02 -30.59 -0.22
CA VAL A 10 13.17 -31.37 0.24
C VAL A 10 14.29 -30.44 0.72
N GLY A 11 14.62 -29.41 -0.06
CA GLY A 11 15.67 -28.45 0.28
C GLY A 11 15.40 -27.73 1.60
N SER A 12 14.15 -27.31 1.84
CA SER A 12 13.74 -26.66 3.09
C SER A 12 13.82 -27.60 4.29
N ALA A 13 13.41 -28.87 4.11
CA ALA A 13 13.53 -29.89 5.15
C ALA A 13 15.00 -30.20 5.49
N VAL A 14 15.85 -30.39 4.46
CA VAL A 14 17.29 -30.61 4.63
C VAL A 14 17.96 -29.42 5.31
N ALA A 15 17.61 -28.19 4.93
CA ALA A 15 18.12 -26.99 5.57
C ALA A 15 17.70 -26.91 7.05
N ALA A 16 16.44 -27.22 7.37
CA ALA A 16 15.94 -27.23 8.74
C ALA A 16 16.69 -28.25 9.61
N VAL A 17 16.85 -29.48 9.12
CA VAL A 17 17.59 -30.55 9.82
C VAL A 17 19.07 -30.19 9.96
N GLY A 18 19.70 -29.68 8.90
CA GLY A 18 21.09 -29.25 8.93
C GLY A 18 21.34 -28.13 9.95
N LEU A 19 20.49 -27.10 9.97
CA LEU A 19 20.57 -26.01 10.95
C LEU A 19 20.34 -26.52 12.37
N ALA A 20 19.36 -27.40 12.58
CA ALA A 20 19.09 -28.01 13.88
C ALA A 20 20.28 -28.86 14.36
N ALA A 21 20.85 -29.68 13.48
CA ALA A 21 22.02 -30.50 13.78
C ALA A 21 23.20 -29.63 14.20
N VAL A 22 23.50 -28.54 13.47
CA VAL A 22 24.59 -27.62 13.83
C VAL A 22 24.29 -26.88 15.14
N ALA A 23 23.03 -26.52 15.40
CA ALA A 23 22.63 -25.86 16.65
C ALA A 23 22.79 -26.78 17.87
N LEU A 24 22.47 -28.06 17.73
CA LEU A 24 22.49 -29.06 18.83
C LEU A 24 23.89 -29.65 19.06
N THR A 25 24.62 -29.97 17.99
CA THR A 25 25.91 -30.68 18.06
C THR A 25 27.13 -29.75 18.04
N GLY A 26 26.97 -28.50 17.59
CA GLY A 26 28.09 -27.58 17.44
C GLY A 26 28.69 -27.14 18.78
N LYS A 27 30.02 -27.18 18.88
CA LYS A 27 30.81 -26.52 19.97
C LYS A 27 30.74 -24.98 19.92
N ARG A 28 29.77 -24.42 19.20
CA ARG A 28 29.57 -22.98 19.00
C ARG A 28 29.00 -22.34 20.27
N ARG A 29 29.22 -21.04 20.38
CA ARG A 29 28.74 -20.20 21.48
C ARG A 29 27.23 -20.11 21.59
N ARG A 30 26.72 -19.78 22.78
CA ARG A 30 25.29 -19.86 23.13
C ARG A 30 24.43 -19.02 22.18
N LEU A 31 24.82 -17.79 21.89
CA LEU A 31 24.08 -16.88 21.01
C LEU A 31 23.99 -17.41 19.57
N VAL A 32 25.07 -17.98 19.05
CA VAL A 32 25.09 -18.58 17.70
C VAL A 32 24.17 -19.80 17.66
N ARG A 33 24.22 -20.66 18.68
CA ARG A 33 23.33 -21.83 18.78
C ARG A 33 21.85 -21.44 18.85
N ILE A 34 21.49 -20.43 19.65
CA ILE A 34 20.11 -19.92 19.73
C ILE A 34 19.67 -19.39 18.36
N SER A 35 20.51 -18.61 17.69
CA SER A 35 20.19 -18.04 16.37
C SER A 35 19.98 -19.14 15.32
N LEU A 36 20.83 -20.16 15.32
CA LEU A 36 20.67 -21.33 14.45
C LEU A 36 19.44 -22.16 14.80
N ALA A 37 19.09 -22.30 16.07
CA ALA A 37 17.87 -22.99 16.49
C ALA A 37 16.60 -22.24 16.04
N ILE A 38 16.59 -20.91 16.14
CA ILE A 38 15.48 -20.08 15.63
C ILE A 38 15.38 -20.23 14.10
N ALA A 39 16.51 -20.19 13.39
CA ALA A 39 16.53 -20.40 11.95
C ALA A 39 16.05 -21.80 11.56
N ALA A 40 16.45 -22.84 12.32
CA ALA A 40 16.01 -24.22 12.12
C ALA A 40 14.50 -24.38 12.36
N LEU A 41 13.96 -23.76 13.42
CA LEU A 41 12.53 -23.78 13.70
C LEU A 41 11.73 -23.05 12.61
N SER A 42 12.25 -21.93 12.12
CA SER A 42 11.60 -21.16 11.04
C SER A 42 11.60 -21.95 9.72
N ALA A 43 12.75 -22.52 9.35
CA ALA A 43 12.88 -23.38 8.17
C ALA A 43 12.03 -24.66 8.31
N GLY A 44 11.97 -25.24 9.50
CA GLY A 44 11.16 -26.42 9.81
C GLY A 44 9.66 -26.12 9.71
N GLY A 45 9.21 -24.99 10.25
CA GLY A 45 7.83 -24.52 10.10
C GLY A 45 7.45 -24.29 8.64
N ALA A 46 8.33 -23.67 7.85
CA ALA A 46 8.15 -23.50 6.42
C ALA A 46 8.08 -24.84 5.68
N ALA A 47 9.00 -25.78 5.98
CA ALA A 47 9.01 -27.12 5.39
C ALA A 47 7.72 -27.90 5.72
N ILE A 48 7.26 -27.85 6.97
CA ILE A 48 5.99 -28.47 7.40
C ILE A 48 4.81 -27.84 6.64
N GLY A 49 4.76 -26.51 6.54
CA GLY A 49 3.74 -25.81 5.77
C GLY A 49 3.74 -26.22 4.29
N MET A 50 4.91 -26.28 3.66
CA MET A 50 5.03 -26.69 2.26
C MET A 50 4.67 -28.17 2.02
N LEU A 51 4.94 -29.06 2.98
CA LEU A 51 4.66 -30.49 2.87
C LEU A 51 3.22 -30.85 3.20
N PHE A 52 2.60 -30.17 4.18
CA PHE A 52 1.30 -30.56 4.75
C PHE A 52 0.20 -29.51 4.59
N GLY A 53 0.52 -28.32 4.05
CA GLY A 53 -0.43 -27.20 3.92
C GLY A 53 -1.37 -27.26 2.72
N GLY A 54 -1.27 -28.28 1.86
CA GLY A 54 -2.09 -28.43 0.66
C GLY A 54 -1.84 -27.33 -0.39
N GLU A 55 -2.79 -27.12 -1.30
CA GLU A 55 -2.65 -26.13 -2.39
C GLU A 55 -2.47 -24.70 -1.89
N SER A 56 -3.01 -24.36 -0.72
CA SER A 56 -2.89 -23.02 -0.14
C SER A 56 -1.45 -22.59 0.18
N TRP A 57 -0.52 -23.54 0.31
CA TRP A 57 0.90 -23.28 0.53
C TRP A 57 1.74 -23.42 -0.74
N ARG A 58 1.15 -23.93 -1.82
CA ARG A 58 1.86 -24.16 -3.07
C ARG A 58 2.10 -22.83 -3.79
N MET A 59 3.34 -22.60 -4.21
CA MET A 59 3.65 -21.46 -5.07
C MET A 59 3.00 -21.64 -6.45
N ASN A 60 2.43 -20.56 -6.97
CA ASN A 60 1.89 -20.51 -8.32
C ASN A 60 3.00 -20.69 -9.38
N GLU A 61 2.63 -21.00 -10.62
CA GLU A 61 3.59 -21.25 -11.71
C GLU A 61 4.57 -20.10 -11.96
N PRO A 62 4.15 -18.82 -12.00
CA PRO A 62 5.09 -17.71 -12.11
C PRO A 62 6.07 -17.67 -10.92
N GLY A 63 5.56 -17.94 -9.72
CA GLY A 63 6.39 -18.03 -8.52
C GLY A 63 7.49 -19.09 -8.62
N LEU A 64 7.15 -20.27 -9.15
CA LEU A 64 8.10 -21.38 -9.36
C LEU A 64 9.12 -21.10 -10.46
N ARG A 65 8.76 -20.29 -11.47
CA ARG A 65 9.68 -19.85 -12.53
C ARG A 65 10.82 -19.00 -11.97
N ILE A 66 10.49 -17.98 -11.16
CA ILE A 66 11.51 -17.16 -10.47
C ILE A 66 12.36 -18.05 -9.57
N MET A 67 11.73 -18.94 -8.80
CA MET A 67 12.47 -19.83 -7.89
C MET A 67 13.51 -20.67 -8.62
N TRP A 68 13.16 -21.22 -9.80
CA TRP A 68 14.09 -21.99 -10.60
C TRP A 68 15.36 -21.19 -10.96
N GLN A 69 15.21 -19.94 -11.40
CA GLN A 69 16.34 -19.06 -11.72
C GLN A 69 17.21 -18.77 -10.49
N LEU A 70 16.57 -18.58 -9.32
CA LEU A 70 17.27 -18.35 -8.07
C LEU A 70 18.03 -19.59 -7.58
N MET A 71 17.48 -20.80 -7.80
CA MET A 71 18.15 -22.06 -7.47
C MET A 71 19.40 -22.26 -8.33
N GLN A 72 19.30 -22.06 -9.65
CA GLN A 72 20.44 -22.17 -10.56
C GLN A 72 21.54 -21.16 -10.18
N SER A 73 21.16 -19.90 -9.97
CA SER A 73 22.08 -18.84 -9.57
C SER A 73 22.70 -19.08 -8.19
N SER A 74 21.98 -19.75 -7.28
CA SER A 74 22.49 -20.06 -5.93
C SER A 74 23.63 -21.06 -5.97
N VAL A 75 23.54 -22.09 -6.82
CA VAL A 75 24.62 -23.08 -7.00
C VAL A 75 25.89 -22.38 -7.49
N ALA A 76 25.79 -21.56 -8.55
CA ALA A 76 26.91 -20.80 -9.07
C ALA A 76 27.50 -19.83 -8.02
N SER A 77 26.63 -19.15 -7.27
CA SER A 77 27.03 -18.21 -6.22
C SER A 77 27.78 -18.88 -5.07
N LEU A 78 27.34 -20.07 -4.64
CA LEU A 78 27.99 -20.84 -3.58
C LEU A 78 29.37 -21.37 -4.01
N VAL A 79 29.50 -21.82 -5.26
CA VAL A 79 30.80 -22.25 -5.83
C VAL A 79 31.77 -21.07 -5.88
N LEU A 80 31.33 -19.93 -6.40
CA LEU A 80 32.16 -18.72 -6.46
C LEU A 80 32.51 -18.23 -5.05
N LEU A 81 31.56 -18.24 -4.11
CA LEU A 81 31.81 -17.88 -2.72
C LEU A 81 32.88 -18.78 -2.09
N ALA A 82 32.83 -20.10 -2.33
CA ALA A 82 33.83 -21.03 -1.82
C ALA A 82 35.24 -20.68 -2.35
N GLY A 83 35.36 -20.43 -3.67
CA GLY A 83 36.62 -19.98 -4.27
C GLY A 83 37.12 -18.65 -3.70
N LEU A 84 36.23 -17.67 -3.55
CA LEU A 84 36.58 -16.36 -2.96
C LEU A 84 36.97 -16.47 -1.49
N ILE A 85 36.38 -17.39 -0.72
CA ILE A 85 36.80 -17.66 0.65
C ILE A 85 38.19 -18.31 0.67
N MET A 86 38.51 -19.20 -0.27
CA MET A 86 39.86 -19.78 -0.37
C MET A 86 40.93 -18.72 -0.68
N VAL A 87 40.61 -17.72 -1.51
CA VAL A 87 41.56 -16.66 -1.91
C VAL A 87 41.62 -15.50 -0.91
N PHE A 88 40.47 -15.00 -0.47
CA PHE A 88 40.35 -13.77 0.33
C PHE A 88 39.98 -14.00 1.81
N GLY A 89 39.84 -15.27 2.22
CA GLY A 89 39.49 -15.65 3.58
C GLY A 89 38.16 -15.05 4.04
N VAL A 90 38.17 -14.40 5.21
CA VAL A 90 36.98 -13.77 5.83
C VAL A 90 36.40 -12.63 4.97
N ARG A 91 37.16 -12.10 4.00
CA ARG A 91 36.68 -11.06 3.09
C ARG A 91 35.97 -11.61 1.85
N GLY A 92 35.99 -12.92 1.60
CA GLY A 92 35.39 -13.53 0.40
C GLY A 92 33.94 -13.12 0.17
N GLY A 93 33.11 -13.12 1.22
CA GLY A 93 31.72 -12.66 1.13
C GLY A 93 31.60 -11.17 0.76
N ASN A 94 32.48 -10.31 1.29
CA ASN A 94 32.49 -8.89 0.93
C ASN A 94 32.86 -8.67 -0.54
N VAL A 95 33.86 -9.40 -1.04
CA VAL A 95 34.27 -9.34 -2.46
C VAL A 95 33.11 -9.78 -3.35
N LEU A 96 32.39 -10.85 -2.98
CA LEU A 96 31.24 -11.32 -3.73
C LEU A 96 30.12 -10.27 -3.84
N ILE A 97 29.83 -9.53 -2.76
CA ILE A 97 28.86 -8.43 -2.79
C ILE A 97 29.28 -7.36 -3.79
N HIS A 98 30.57 -6.99 -3.83
CA HIS A 98 31.05 -5.95 -4.73
C HIS A 98 31.08 -6.41 -6.19
N ILE A 99 31.41 -7.69 -6.45
CA ILE A 99 31.28 -8.29 -7.78
C ILE A 99 29.81 -8.23 -8.24
N ALA A 100 28.87 -8.58 -7.36
CA ALA A 100 27.45 -8.51 -7.65
C ALA A 100 26.98 -7.09 -7.99
N VAL A 101 27.33 -6.10 -7.17
CA VAL A 101 26.98 -4.68 -7.44
C VAL A 101 27.64 -4.20 -8.74
N GLY A 102 28.91 -4.53 -8.97
CA GLY A 102 29.60 -4.22 -10.21
C GLY A 102 28.93 -4.84 -11.44
N MET A 103 28.44 -6.08 -11.31
CA MET A 103 27.68 -6.77 -12.36
C MET A 103 26.34 -6.09 -12.64
N LEU A 104 25.61 -5.60 -11.62
CA LEU A 104 24.40 -4.80 -11.81
C LEU A 104 24.69 -3.49 -12.56
N MET A 105 25.74 -2.77 -12.14
CA MET A 105 26.13 -1.51 -12.78
C MET A 105 26.55 -1.72 -14.23
N PHE A 106 27.36 -2.75 -14.50
CA PHE A 106 27.77 -3.11 -15.84
C PHE A 106 26.58 -3.54 -16.70
N GLY A 107 25.64 -4.32 -16.14
CA GLY A 107 24.42 -4.72 -16.81
C GLY A 107 23.58 -3.53 -17.26
N GLN A 108 23.35 -2.56 -16.37
CA GLN A 108 22.63 -1.33 -16.72
C GLN A 108 23.37 -0.51 -17.77
N PHE A 109 24.70 -0.41 -17.67
CA PHE A 109 25.50 0.32 -18.66
C PHE A 109 25.49 -0.36 -20.04
N ALA A 110 25.61 -1.69 -20.07
CA ALA A 110 25.75 -2.45 -21.30
C ALA A 110 24.41 -2.70 -22.02
N PHE A 111 23.29 -2.81 -21.28
CA PHE A 111 21.99 -3.22 -21.81
C PHE A 111 20.84 -2.24 -21.49
N GLY A 112 21.10 -1.13 -20.80
CA GLY A 112 20.04 -0.18 -20.40
C GLY A 112 19.36 0.51 -21.59
N ASP A 113 20.03 0.62 -22.74
CA ASP A 113 19.47 1.11 -24.01
C ASP A 113 18.67 0.04 -24.77
N ARG A 114 18.76 -1.23 -24.36
CA ARG A 114 18.01 -2.38 -24.90
C ARG A 114 16.92 -2.88 -23.94
N GLN A 115 16.41 -1.95 -23.12
CA GLN A 115 15.20 -2.11 -22.31
C GLN A 115 14.12 -1.25 -22.96
N ILE A 116 13.32 -1.87 -23.82
CA ILE A 116 12.35 -1.19 -24.65
C ILE A 116 10.97 -1.37 -24.04
N GLU A 117 10.27 -0.24 -23.82
CA GLU A 117 8.88 -0.21 -23.39
C GLU A 117 8.02 0.40 -24.49
N GLU A 118 7.04 -0.37 -24.94
CA GLU A 118 6.10 -0.02 -25.99
C GLU A 118 4.66 -0.26 -25.51
N ARG A 119 3.70 0.33 -26.21
CA ARG A 119 2.28 0.25 -25.86
C ARG A 119 1.45 -0.19 -27.06
N LEU A 120 0.47 -1.04 -26.77
CA LEU A 120 -0.50 -1.54 -27.73
C LEU A 120 -1.90 -1.35 -27.13
N ASN A 121 -2.76 -0.65 -27.85
CA ASN A 121 -4.12 -0.36 -27.43
C ASN A 121 -5.08 -1.06 -28.41
N LEU A 122 -5.98 -1.90 -27.91
CA LEU A 122 -6.90 -2.69 -28.73
C LEU A 122 -8.34 -2.59 -28.19
N ILE A 123 -9.29 -2.38 -29.09
CA ILE A 123 -10.73 -2.52 -28.86
C ILE A 123 -11.12 -3.99 -29.07
N GLU A 124 -12.12 -4.48 -28.35
CA GLU A 124 -12.59 -5.86 -28.49
C GLU A 124 -12.92 -6.19 -29.96
N GLY A 125 -12.36 -7.31 -30.47
CA GLY A 125 -12.44 -7.73 -31.86
C GLY A 125 -11.38 -7.13 -32.79
N GLN A 126 -10.64 -6.10 -32.37
CA GLN A 126 -9.59 -5.46 -33.17
C GLN A 126 -8.31 -6.31 -33.19
N ALA A 127 -7.63 -6.31 -34.34
CA ALA A 127 -6.28 -6.86 -34.51
C ALA A 127 -5.29 -5.77 -34.96
N SER A 128 -4.05 -5.85 -34.48
CA SER A 128 -2.98 -4.95 -34.89
C SER A 128 -1.59 -5.56 -34.66
N ASN A 129 -0.66 -5.28 -35.58
CA ASN A 129 0.77 -5.56 -35.44
C ASN A 129 1.58 -4.30 -35.04
N MET A 130 0.90 -3.17 -34.81
CA MET A 130 1.54 -1.87 -34.58
C MET A 130 1.58 -1.57 -33.08
N VAL A 131 2.78 -1.28 -32.57
CA VAL A 131 2.99 -0.82 -31.20
C VAL A 131 3.62 0.57 -31.20
N CYS A 132 3.38 1.34 -30.13
CA CYS A 132 3.85 2.72 -30.00
C CYS A 132 4.93 2.82 -28.92
N ARG A 133 6.07 3.42 -29.25
CA ARG A 133 7.09 3.79 -28.26
C ARG A 133 6.77 5.16 -27.69
N THR A 134 6.24 5.19 -26.47
CA THR A 134 5.68 6.40 -25.84
C THR A 134 6.72 7.42 -25.38
N THR A 135 8.01 7.05 -25.38
CA THR A 135 9.13 7.92 -25.01
C THR A 135 9.74 8.64 -26.21
N GLU A 136 9.35 8.26 -27.43
CA GLU A 136 9.88 8.79 -28.68
C GLU A 136 8.78 9.37 -29.55
N MET A 137 9.11 10.47 -30.22
CA MET A 137 8.19 11.22 -31.07
C MET A 137 8.66 11.18 -32.51
N GLU A 138 7.71 11.23 -33.44
CA GLU A 138 7.97 11.42 -34.87
C GLU A 138 6.93 12.36 -35.50
N LEU A 139 7.38 13.14 -36.49
CA LEU A 139 6.46 13.79 -37.44
C LEU A 139 6.29 12.85 -38.63
N ALA A 140 5.11 12.27 -38.78
CA ALA A 140 4.75 11.46 -39.92
C ALA A 140 4.15 12.36 -41.01
N CYS A 141 4.77 12.34 -42.19
CA CYS A 141 4.24 12.89 -43.42
C CYS A 141 3.74 11.72 -44.26
N ILE A 142 2.43 11.66 -44.48
CA ILE A 142 1.73 10.51 -45.07
C ILE A 142 1.20 10.93 -46.44
N LYS A 143 1.62 10.24 -47.48
CA LYS A 143 1.08 10.44 -48.83
C LYS A 143 -0.31 9.80 -48.90
N ALA A 144 -1.30 10.51 -49.41
CA ALA A 144 -2.63 9.94 -49.56
C ALA A 144 -2.61 8.74 -50.53
N ALA A 145 -3.14 7.59 -50.11
CA ALA A 145 -3.26 6.40 -50.95
C ALA A 145 -4.11 6.69 -52.19
N GLN A 146 -3.69 6.18 -53.36
CA GLN A 146 -4.52 6.30 -54.55
C GLN A 146 -5.74 5.38 -54.48
N LYS A 147 -6.78 5.69 -55.26
CA LYS A 147 -8.01 4.89 -55.35
C LYS A 147 -7.64 3.48 -55.86
N ASN A 148 -7.50 2.51 -54.95
CA ASN A 148 -7.13 1.08 -55.10
C ASN A 148 -5.84 0.62 -54.39
N GLU A 149 -5.11 1.50 -53.71
CA GLU A 149 -3.98 1.11 -52.87
C GLU A 149 -4.43 0.85 -51.42
N THR A 150 -3.94 -0.24 -50.81
CA THR A 150 -4.18 -0.58 -49.40
C THR A 150 -3.04 -0.20 -48.47
N THR A 151 -1.97 0.38 -49.02
CA THR A 151 -0.74 0.76 -48.31
C THR A 151 -0.50 2.26 -48.42
N GLU A 152 -0.12 2.90 -47.32
CA GLU A 152 0.25 4.33 -47.31
C GLU A 152 1.77 4.48 -47.22
N ASP A 153 2.34 5.35 -48.05
CA ASP A 153 3.74 5.75 -47.94
C ASP A 153 3.90 6.80 -46.83
N VAL A 154 4.76 6.49 -45.85
CA VAL A 154 4.99 7.35 -44.69
C VAL A 154 6.47 7.71 -44.58
N THR A 155 6.76 9.01 -44.60
CA THR A 155 8.08 9.54 -44.22
C THR A 155 8.02 10.06 -42.78
N ALA A 156 8.73 9.40 -41.86
CA ALA A 156 8.74 9.75 -40.45
C ALA A 156 10.04 10.47 -40.06
N LEU A 157 9.93 11.68 -39.51
CA LEU A 157 11.07 12.46 -39.01
C LEU A 157 11.20 12.30 -37.50
N SER A 158 12.40 11.93 -37.02
CA SER A 158 12.66 11.79 -35.59
C SER A 158 12.43 13.09 -34.81
N GLY A 159 11.73 13.01 -33.70
CA GLY A 159 11.53 14.09 -32.74
C GLY A 159 12.83 14.69 -32.20
N ARG A 160 13.92 13.91 -32.14
CA ARG A 160 15.25 14.43 -31.76
C ARG A 160 15.78 15.42 -32.78
N LEU A 161 15.60 15.13 -34.07
CA LEU A 161 15.97 16.02 -35.17
C LEU A 161 15.09 17.28 -35.17
N LEU A 162 13.77 17.11 -35.02
CA LEU A 162 12.81 18.22 -34.97
C LEU A 162 13.13 19.19 -33.82
N LYS A 163 13.42 18.65 -32.63
CA LYS A 163 13.83 19.44 -31.47
C LYS A 163 15.17 20.15 -31.68
N ALA A 164 16.16 19.47 -32.27
CA ALA A 164 17.48 20.05 -32.53
C ALA A 164 17.43 21.17 -33.58
N ARG A 165 16.46 21.15 -34.49
CA ARG A 165 16.25 22.14 -35.56
C ARG A 165 15.21 23.23 -35.21
N ALA A 166 14.68 23.23 -33.99
CA ALA A 166 13.72 24.23 -33.56
C ALA A 166 14.33 25.64 -33.57
N GLY A 167 13.73 26.56 -34.33
CA GLY A 167 14.25 27.91 -34.56
C GLY A 167 15.46 27.98 -35.50
N GLY A 168 15.83 26.87 -36.14
CA GLY A 168 16.97 26.76 -37.05
C GLY A 168 16.58 26.69 -38.53
N GLU A 169 17.50 26.14 -39.34
CA GLU A 169 17.29 25.94 -40.78
C GLU A 169 16.22 24.88 -41.08
N ALA A 170 15.67 24.96 -42.29
CA ALA A 170 14.69 23.99 -42.77
C ALA A 170 15.32 22.59 -42.93
N ILE A 171 14.51 21.57 -42.64
CA ILE A 171 14.85 20.17 -42.87
C ILE A 171 14.47 19.83 -44.31
N VAL A 172 15.46 19.41 -45.09
CA VAL A 172 15.33 19.08 -46.51
C VAL A 172 15.52 17.57 -46.65
N LEU A 173 14.49 16.89 -47.14
CA LEU A 173 14.49 15.44 -47.41
C LEU A 173 14.08 15.18 -48.85
N SER A 174 14.79 14.31 -49.56
CA SER A 174 14.52 13.96 -50.97
C SER A 174 13.13 13.35 -51.19
N GLU A 175 12.61 12.69 -50.16
CA GLU A 175 11.37 11.91 -50.19
C GLU A 175 10.13 12.80 -50.03
N LEU A 176 10.29 14.04 -49.57
CA LEU A 176 9.19 14.99 -49.35
C LEU A 176 9.13 16.07 -50.43
N PRO A 177 7.92 16.48 -50.86
CA PRO A 177 7.74 17.56 -51.82
C PRO A 177 7.83 18.96 -51.19
N PHE A 178 8.03 19.06 -49.88
CA PHE A 178 8.17 20.32 -49.16
C PHE A 178 9.33 20.29 -48.16
N ASP A 179 9.87 21.47 -47.87
CA ASP A 179 10.85 21.69 -46.82
C ASP A 179 10.15 22.04 -45.51
N ILE A 180 10.67 21.53 -44.39
CA ILE A 180 10.02 21.67 -43.07
C ILE A 180 10.88 22.58 -42.19
N ARG A 181 10.39 23.77 -41.86
CA ARG A 181 11.02 24.66 -40.87
C ARG A 181 10.27 24.59 -39.54
N VAL A 182 10.94 24.11 -38.50
CA VAL A 182 10.37 24.04 -37.14
C VAL A 182 10.51 25.40 -36.46
N LEU A 183 9.40 26.12 -36.29
CA LEU A 183 9.40 27.45 -35.68
C LEU A 183 9.49 27.37 -34.15
N LYS A 184 8.68 26.51 -33.54
CA LYS A 184 8.66 26.24 -32.09
C LYS A 184 8.32 24.79 -31.84
N PHE A 185 9.00 24.17 -30.88
CA PHE A 185 8.76 22.81 -30.44
C PHE A 185 8.50 22.78 -28.93
N PHE A 186 7.36 22.22 -28.53
CA PHE A 186 6.98 22.03 -27.13
C PHE A 186 7.01 20.53 -26.82
N PRO A 187 7.97 20.08 -25.97
CA PRO A 187 8.02 18.69 -25.51
C PRO A 187 6.77 18.28 -24.71
N ASN A 188 6.13 19.25 -24.06
CA ASN A 188 4.86 19.09 -23.36
C ASN A 188 4.05 20.40 -23.49
N ALA A 189 2.77 20.30 -23.83
CA ALA A 189 1.92 21.46 -24.03
C ALA A 189 0.48 21.24 -23.55
N ALA A 190 -0.16 22.32 -23.11
CA ALA A 190 -1.61 22.41 -23.05
C ALA A 190 -2.12 22.85 -24.42
N VAL A 191 -3.04 22.10 -25.02
CA VAL A 191 -3.72 22.51 -26.26
C VAL A 191 -5.11 23.00 -25.91
N THR A 192 -5.43 24.23 -26.30
CA THR A 192 -6.72 24.88 -25.99
C THR A 192 -7.28 25.52 -27.25
N ARG A 193 -8.61 25.72 -27.30
CA ARG A 193 -9.21 26.46 -28.41
C ARG A 193 -8.86 27.94 -28.34
N VAL A 194 -8.59 28.55 -29.49
CA VAL A 194 -8.24 29.97 -29.60
C VAL A 194 -9.41 30.83 -29.12
N GLY A 195 -9.15 31.71 -28.16
CA GLY A 195 -10.10 32.72 -27.70
C GLY A 195 -10.16 33.94 -28.65
N PRO A 196 -11.18 34.80 -28.55
CA PRO A 196 -11.44 35.88 -29.52
C PRO A 196 -10.34 36.94 -29.66
N PHE A 197 -9.38 37.01 -28.72
CA PHE A 197 -8.31 38.01 -28.69
C PHE A 197 -6.90 37.40 -28.59
N ALA A 198 -6.76 36.09 -28.75
CA ALA A 198 -5.45 35.42 -28.65
C ALA A 198 -4.74 35.44 -30.01
N GLU A 199 -3.51 35.98 -30.05
CA GLU A 199 -2.66 35.89 -31.23
C GLU A 199 -2.28 34.42 -31.50
N ASN A 200 -2.48 33.97 -32.74
CA ASN A 200 -2.16 32.61 -33.17
C ASN A 200 -1.08 32.63 -34.25
N ILE A 201 -0.01 31.85 -34.03
CA ILE A 201 1.13 31.72 -34.95
C ILE A 201 0.74 30.87 -36.17
N ALA A 202 -0.21 29.95 -36.02
CA ALA A 202 -0.66 29.11 -37.13
C ALA A 202 -1.48 29.92 -38.15
N THR A 203 -1.08 29.84 -39.42
CA THR A 203 -1.74 30.50 -40.55
C THR A 203 -2.51 29.51 -41.43
N ALA A 204 -2.38 28.20 -41.18
CA ALA A 204 -3.01 27.12 -41.93
C ALA A 204 -3.51 25.99 -41.01
N GLY A 205 -4.35 25.12 -41.56
CA GLY A 205 -4.84 23.91 -40.91
C GLY A 205 -5.70 24.10 -39.66
N LEU A 206 -5.84 23.01 -38.90
CA LEU A 206 -6.50 22.94 -37.59
C LEU A 206 -5.86 23.88 -36.59
N GLY A 207 -4.57 24.19 -36.79
CA GLY A 207 -3.83 25.14 -35.99
C GLY A 207 -4.49 26.51 -35.86
N LYS A 208 -5.34 26.95 -36.80
CA LYS A 208 -6.11 28.21 -36.66
C LYS A 208 -7.07 28.21 -35.47
N SER A 209 -7.59 27.04 -35.10
CA SER A 209 -8.59 26.89 -34.03
C SER A 209 -7.98 26.50 -32.69
N TYR A 210 -6.69 26.16 -32.65
CA TYR A 210 -6.01 25.67 -31.45
C TYR A 210 -4.72 26.43 -31.16
N LEU A 211 -4.41 26.61 -29.88
CA LEU A 211 -3.17 27.19 -29.38
C LEU A 211 -2.45 26.18 -28.49
N ALA A 212 -1.14 26.01 -28.70
CA ALA A 212 -0.29 25.25 -27.81
C ALA A 212 0.42 26.17 -26.81
N MET A 213 0.25 25.90 -25.52
CA MET A 213 0.93 26.59 -24.42
C MET A 213 1.93 25.63 -23.77
N GLU A 214 3.19 26.05 -23.64
CA GLU A 214 4.25 25.23 -23.05
C GLU A 214 3.90 24.83 -21.61
N ARG A 215 4.15 23.55 -21.30
CA ARG A 215 4.12 23.02 -19.94
C ARG A 215 5.49 22.49 -19.56
N PRO A 216 5.86 22.53 -18.28
CA PRO A 216 7.00 21.77 -17.79
C PRO A 216 6.86 20.30 -18.22
N PRO A 217 7.91 19.67 -18.77
CA PRO A 217 7.85 18.26 -19.12
C PRO A 217 7.65 17.41 -17.85
N GLU A 218 6.74 16.45 -17.95
CA GLU A 218 6.55 15.38 -16.98
C GLU A 218 7.76 14.45 -17.06
N GLY A 219 8.36 14.14 -15.90
CA GLY A 219 9.48 13.19 -15.84
C GLY A 219 9.01 11.75 -16.07
N GLY A 220 9.93 10.83 -16.41
CA GLY A 220 9.59 9.42 -16.65
C GLY A 220 8.98 8.66 -15.46
N ALA A 221 9.01 9.25 -14.27
CA ALA A 221 8.29 8.74 -13.11
C ALA A 221 6.77 9.02 -13.17
N SER A 222 6.33 10.06 -13.91
CA SER A 222 4.94 10.53 -14.03
C SER A 222 4.02 9.49 -14.67
N SER A 223 2.82 9.31 -14.12
CA SER A 223 1.74 8.56 -14.80
C SER A 223 1.04 9.40 -15.86
N LYS A 224 1.34 10.71 -15.94
CA LYS A 224 0.83 11.61 -16.96
C LYS A 224 1.74 11.56 -18.17
N SER A 225 1.14 11.44 -19.35
CA SER A 225 1.88 11.51 -20.61
C SER A 225 2.21 12.96 -20.97
N ASN A 226 3.44 13.18 -21.42
CA ASN A 226 3.77 14.42 -22.11
C ASN A 226 3.01 14.48 -23.43
N VAL A 227 2.38 15.63 -23.72
CA VAL A 227 1.67 15.85 -24.98
C VAL A 227 2.46 16.85 -25.79
N ALA A 228 3.14 16.38 -26.83
CA ALA A 228 3.97 17.25 -27.66
C ALA A 228 3.12 18.10 -28.63
N ALA A 229 3.63 19.29 -28.94
CA ALA A 229 3.08 20.18 -29.95
C ALA A 229 4.20 20.96 -30.63
N MET A 230 4.04 21.30 -31.91
CA MET A 230 4.99 22.17 -32.60
C MET A 230 4.34 22.99 -33.71
N TYR A 231 4.90 24.16 -33.94
CA TYR A 231 4.59 25.01 -35.09
C TYR A 231 5.61 24.75 -36.20
N VAL A 232 5.15 24.34 -37.36
CA VAL A 232 5.97 24.08 -38.55
C VAL A 232 5.52 24.95 -39.72
N GLN A 233 6.49 25.57 -40.38
CA GLN A 233 6.27 26.22 -41.67
C GLN A 233 6.69 25.25 -42.77
N LEU A 234 5.82 25.08 -43.77
CA LEU A 234 6.05 24.20 -44.91
C LEU A 234 6.23 25.03 -46.18
N THR A 235 7.21 24.68 -47.01
CA THR A 235 7.46 25.34 -48.29
C THR A 235 7.56 24.30 -49.39
N ASP A 236 6.70 24.39 -50.40
CA ASP A 236 6.72 23.45 -51.54
C ASP A 236 8.04 23.60 -52.32
N ARG A 237 8.66 22.48 -52.68
CA ARG A 237 9.96 22.46 -53.34
C ARG A 237 9.87 22.64 -54.85
N ILE A 238 8.71 22.33 -55.46
CA ILE A 238 8.52 22.37 -56.91
C ILE A 238 8.32 23.81 -57.36
N ASP A 239 7.42 24.56 -56.70
CA ASP A 239 7.08 25.92 -57.08
C ASP A 239 7.56 26.99 -56.07
N GLY A 240 8.13 26.58 -54.93
CA GLY A 240 8.63 27.49 -53.91
C GLY A 240 7.54 28.15 -53.07
N ALA A 241 6.28 27.70 -53.16
CA ALA A 241 5.16 28.32 -52.46
C ALA A 241 5.24 28.11 -50.93
N ASP A 242 4.96 29.16 -50.15
CA ASP A 242 4.75 29.03 -48.71
C ASP A 242 3.36 28.43 -48.46
N LEU A 243 3.34 27.19 -47.96
CA LEU A 243 2.12 26.43 -47.68
C LEU A 243 1.50 26.84 -46.32
N GLY A 244 2.18 27.73 -45.58
CA GLY A 244 1.73 28.28 -44.32
C GLY A 244 2.31 27.60 -43.09
N VAL A 245 1.88 28.10 -41.92
CA VAL A 245 2.30 27.62 -40.61
C VAL A 245 1.21 26.76 -40.01
N PHE A 246 1.55 25.50 -39.74
CA PHE A 246 0.67 24.50 -39.15
C PHE A 246 1.04 24.28 -37.68
N LEU A 247 0.02 24.03 -36.84
CA LEU A 247 0.22 23.49 -35.50
C LEU A 247 -0.06 21.98 -35.56
N VAL A 248 0.98 21.17 -35.41
CA VAL A 248 0.84 19.72 -35.27
C VAL A 248 1.01 19.33 -33.80
N THR A 249 0.10 18.52 -33.29
CA THR A 249 0.06 18.15 -31.87
C THR A 249 -0.51 16.77 -31.68
N GLN A 250 0.12 16.00 -30.79
CA GLN A 250 -0.39 14.68 -30.41
C GLN A 250 -1.79 14.75 -29.79
N PHE A 251 -2.17 15.88 -29.18
CA PHE A 251 -3.52 16.07 -28.64
C PHE A 251 -4.61 15.78 -29.68
N LEU A 252 -4.35 16.13 -30.95
CA LEU A 252 -5.25 15.86 -32.07
C LEU A 252 -4.84 14.62 -32.86
N ASN A 253 -3.52 14.42 -33.00
CA ASN A 253 -3.00 13.40 -33.89
C ASN A 253 -2.66 12.07 -33.20
N ASP A 254 -2.99 11.82 -31.93
CA ASP A 254 -2.61 10.57 -31.24
C ASP A 254 -3.66 10.19 -30.18
N ARG A 255 -4.94 10.44 -30.49
CA ARG A 255 -6.04 10.41 -29.52
C ARG A 255 -6.28 9.03 -28.95
N SER A 256 -6.24 8.01 -29.81
CA SER A 256 -6.37 6.61 -29.41
C SER A 256 -5.27 6.16 -28.44
N GLN A 257 -4.07 6.71 -28.56
CA GLN A 257 -2.92 6.36 -27.72
C GLN A 257 -2.89 7.14 -26.40
N LEU A 258 -3.19 8.43 -26.45
CA LEU A 258 -3.17 9.33 -25.29
C LEU A 258 -4.42 9.21 -24.41
N PHE A 259 -5.60 9.15 -25.02
CA PHE A 259 -6.88 9.28 -24.31
C PHE A 259 -7.71 7.99 -24.28
N MET A 260 -7.25 6.91 -24.94
CA MET A 260 -8.00 5.66 -25.09
C MET A 260 -9.40 5.92 -25.66
N GLU A 261 -9.46 6.70 -26.73
CA GLU A 261 -10.69 7.00 -27.46
C GLU A 261 -10.80 6.13 -28.71
N ALA A 262 -12.04 5.80 -29.10
CA ALA A 262 -12.33 5.11 -30.36
C ALA A 262 -12.32 6.04 -31.59
N GLU A 263 -12.42 7.36 -31.38
CA GLU A 263 -12.29 8.34 -32.47
C GLU A 263 -10.87 8.31 -33.05
N GLY A 264 -10.77 8.32 -34.38
CA GLY A 264 -9.50 8.31 -35.10
C GLY A 264 -8.71 9.62 -34.95
N ASP A 265 -7.42 9.55 -35.26
CA ASP A 265 -6.52 10.70 -35.25
C ASP A 265 -7.02 11.77 -36.24
N VAL A 266 -7.02 13.04 -35.81
CA VAL A 266 -7.41 14.18 -36.65
C VAL A 266 -6.15 14.82 -37.19
N CYS A 267 -5.88 14.68 -38.49
CA CYS A 267 -4.65 15.16 -39.13
C CYS A 267 -4.94 16.36 -40.05
N ASP A 268 -3.95 17.25 -40.17
CA ASP A 268 -3.98 18.29 -41.20
C ASP A 268 -3.59 17.72 -42.56
N THR A 269 -4.27 18.19 -43.62
CA THR A 269 -3.91 17.89 -45.00
C THR A 269 -3.24 19.12 -45.63
N VAL A 270 -2.10 18.88 -46.26
CA VAL A 270 -1.27 19.85 -46.97
C VAL A 270 -1.38 19.55 -48.45
N GLU A 271 -1.92 20.50 -49.20
CA GLU A 271 -1.98 20.42 -50.66
C GLU A 271 -0.63 20.85 -51.24
N THR A 272 -0.02 19.99 -52.06
CA THR A 272 1.27 20.24 -52.72
C THR A 272 1.11 20.12 -54.23
N ALA A 273 2.08 20.63 -54.99
CA ALA A 273 2.09 20.44 -56.44
C ALA A 273 2.13 18.95 -56.85
N SER A 274 2.60 18.07 -55.95
CA SER A 274 2.66 16.62 -56.14
C SER A 274 1.42 15.84 -55.66
N GLY A 275 0.41 16.54 -55.09
CA GLY A 275 -0.79 15.94 -54.50
C GLY A 275 -0.94 16.20 -52.98
N PRO A 276 -2.00 15.67 -52.35
CA PRO A 276 -2.27 15.88 -50.93
C PRO A 276 -1.40 15.00 -50.02
N TRP A 277 -0.88 15.60 -48.95
CA TRP A 277 -0.13 14.93 -47.89
C TRP A 277 -0.76 15.20 -46.54
N ARG A 278 -0.81 14.21 -45.64
CA ARG A 278 -1.25 14.39 -44.25
C ARG A 278 -0.05 14.54 -43.34
N ILE A 279 -0.13 15.46 -42.37
CA ILE A 279 0.91 15.67 -41.36
C ILE A 279 0.37 15.34 -39.97
N GLN A 280 1.16 14.60 -39.20
CA GLN A 280 0.78 14.10 -37.88
C GLN A 280 1.99 14.02 -36.96
N LEU A 281 1.92 14.70 -35.81
CA LEU A 281 2.89 14.50 -34.73
C LEU A 281 2.40 13.38 -33.83
N ARG A 282 3.14 12.27 -33.76
CA ARG A 282 2.73 11.05 -33.05
C ARG A 282 3.89 10.33 -32.34
N PHE A 283 3.57 9.41 -31.45
CA PHE A 283 4.55 8.48 -30.91
C PHE A 283 5.17 7.66 -32.03
N ARG A 284 6.44 7.29 -31.87
CA ARG A 284 7.13 6.43 -32.83
C ARG A 284 6.39 5.09 -32.93
N ARG A 285 5.94 4.73 -34.15
CA ARG A 285 5.29 3.44 -34.42
C ARG A 285 6.33 2.40 -34.80
N GLU A 286 6.18 1.20 -34.26
CA GLU A 286 7.00 0.03 -34.58
C GLU A 286 6.05 -1.09 -35.02
N TYR A 287 6.32 -1.70 -36.17
CA TYR A 287 5.51 -2.80 -36.71
C TYR A 287 6.18 -4.12 -36.39
N LYS A 288 5.44 -5.00 -35.73
CA LYS A 288 5.92 -6.30 -35.29
C LYS A 288 5.70 -7.36 -36.38
N PRO A 289 6.54 -8.39 -36.46
CA PRO A 289 6.40 -9.48 -37.43
C PRO A 289 5.27 -10.48 -37.07
N TYR A 290 4.29 -10.03 -36.28
CA TYR A 290 3.15 -10.79 -35.78
C TYR A 290 2.03 -9.80 -35.46
N GLU A 291 0.79 -10.27 -35.57
CA GLU A 291 -0.42 -9.53 -35.23
C GLU A 291 -0.94 -9.97 -33.85
N VAL A 292 -1.54 -9.04 -33.11
CA VAL A 292 -2.23 -9.31 -31.85
C VAL A 292 -3.69 -8.92 -32.00
N ARG A 293 -4.60 -9.88 -31.82
CA ARG A 293 -6.05 -9.67 -31.82
C ARG A 293 -6.60 -9.72 -30.39
N LEU A 294 -7.47 -8.79 -30.02
CA LEU A 294 -8.20 -8.83 -28.76
C LEU A 294 -9.49 -9.63 -28.95
N ASP A 295 -9.58 -10.80 -28.32
CA ASP A 295 -10.75 -11.66 -28.36
C ASP A 295 -11.85 -11.19 -27.41
N ASP A 296 -11.46 -10.85 -26.18
CA ASP A 296 -12.36 -10.49 -25.08
C ASP A 296 -11.54 -9.74 -24.01
N VAL A 297 -12.15 -8.78 -23.32
CA VAL A 297 -11.57 -8.14 -22.15
C VAL A 297 -12.59 -8.15 -21.03
N ARG A 298 -12.14 -8.48 -19.83
CA ARG A 298 -13.01 -8.59 -18.65
C ARG A 298 -12.43 -7.79 -17.50
N ARG A 299 -13.25 -6.92 -16.93
CA ARG A 299 -13.01 -6.28 -15.63
C ARG A 299 -13.99 -6.86 -14.61
N ILE A 300 -13.45 -7.51 -13.59
CA ILE A 300 -14.24 -8.03 -12.47
C ILE A 300 -13.94 -7.18 -11.25
N ASN A 301 -14.95 -6.46 -10.75
CA ASN A 301 -14.83 -5.68 -9.52
C ASN A 301 -15.14 -6.54 -8.28
N TYR A 302 -14.68 -6.09 -7.12
CA TYR A 302 -15.19 -6.61 -5.85
C TYR A 302 -16.66 -6.22 -5.69
N SER A 303 -17.47 -7.10 -5.10
CA SER A 303 -18.90 -6.83 -4.88
C SER A 303 -19.12 -5.57 -4.03
N ALA A 304 -20.07 -4.72 -4.43
CA ALA A 304 -20.33 -3.43 -3.77
C ALA A 304 -19.07 -2.52 -3.68
N SER A 305 -18.29 -2.44 -4.77
CA SER A 305 -17.10 -1.59 -4.88
C SER A 305 -16.71 -1.33 -6.35
N GLU A 306 -16.13 -0.15 -6.60
CA GLU A 306 -15.45 0.15 -7.87
C GLU A 306 -14.05 -0.46 -7.97
N THR A 307 -13.51 -0.98 -6.85
CA THR A 307 -12.18 -1.58 -6.83
C THR A 307 -12.17 -2.85 -7.70
N PRO A 308 -11.31 -2.90 -8.73
CA PRO A 308 -11.13 -4.11 -9.53
C PRO A 308 -10.49 -5.22 -8.70
N ARG A 309 -11.05 -6.43 -8.82
CA ARG A 309 -10.51 -7.68 -8.29
C ARG A 309 -9.62 -8.37 -9.32
N ASP A 310 -10.06 -8.38 -10.59
CA ASP A 310 -9.30 -8.97 -11.69
C ASP A 310 -9.52 -8.15 -12.97
N TYR A 311 -8.46 -8.07 -13.77
CA TYR A 311 -8.54 -7.64 -15.14
C TYR A 311 -7.92 -8.72 -16.01
N SER A 312 -8.59 -9.07 -17.09
CA SER A 312 -8.07 -10.04 -18.04
C SER A 312 -8.34 -9.60 -19.48
N SER A 313 -7.37 -9.82 -20.34
CA SER A 313 -7.45 -9.66 -21.79
C SER A 313 -7.14 -11.03 -22.42
N PHE A 314 -8.07 -11.54 -23.20
CA PHE A 314 -7.88 -12.72 -24.03
C PHE A 314 -7.41 -12.26 -25.39
N VAL A 315 -6.22 -12.69 -25.79
CA VAL A 315 -5.58 -12.24 -27.02
C VAL A 315 -5.15 -13.42 -27.85
N THR A 316 -5.16 -13.26 -29.17
CA THR A 316 -4.61 -14.24 -30.10
C THR A 316 -3.45 -13.59 -30.84
N PHE A 317 -2.27 -14.23 -30.76
CA PHE A 317 -1.08 -13.84 -31.51
C PHE A 317 -1.02 -14.61 -32.82
N THR A 318 -0.86 -13.92 -33.94
CA THR A 318 -0.77 -14.54 -35.27
C THR A 318 0.58 -14.19 -35.91
N ASP A 319 1.38 -15.21 -36.19
CA ASP A 319 2.68 -15.03 -36.84
C ASP A 319 2.49 -14.70 -38.33
N GLU A 320 2.93 -13.52 -38.79
CA GLU A 320 2.72 -13.10 -40.19
C GLU A 320 3.46 -13.99 -41.21
N SER A 321 4.58 -14.60 -40.80
CA SER A 321 5.40 -15.41 -41.69
C SER A 321 4.91 -16.85 -41.84
N THR A 322 4.26 -17.39 -40.80
CA THR A 322 3.82 -18.79 -40.77
C THR A 322 2.29 -18.96 -40.74
N GLY A 323 1.55 -17.91 -40.40
CA GLY A 323 0.11 -17.96 -40.12
C GLY A 323 -0.25 -18.70 -38.84
N ALA A 324 0.74 -19.07 -38.01
CA ALA A 324 0.50 -19.80 -36.78
C ALA A 324 -0.17 -18.91 -35.72
N GLU A 325 -1.29 -19.38 -35.16
CA GLU A 325 -2.00 -18.70 -34.08
C GLU A 325 -1.63 -19.27 -32.71
N GLN A 326 -1.45 -18.39 -31.74
CA GLN A 326 -1.25 -18.73 -30.34
C GLN A 326 -2.23 -17.92 -29.47
N PRO A 327 -3.25 -18.57 -28.86
CA PRO A 327 -4.10 -17.90 -27.88
C PRO A 327 -3.32 -17.64 -26.59
N GLY A 328 -3.62 -16.52 -25.95
CA GLY A 328 -3.00 -16.05 -24.72
C GLY A 328 -4.03 -15.40 -23.80
N ARG A 329 -3.85 -15.57 -22.50
CA ARG A 329 -4.62 -14.86 -21.47
C ARG A 329 -3.67 -13.98 -20.68
N ILE A 330 -3.79 -12.67 -20.85
CA ILE A 330 -3.06 -11.68 -20.06
C ILE A 330 -3.99 -11.29 -18.92
N TRP A 331 -3.57 -11.48 -17.68
CA TRP A 331 -4.37 -11.07 -16.52
C TRP A 331 -3.44 -10.62 -15.39
N MET A 332 -4.02 -10.23 -14.26
CA MET A 332 -3.29 -9.50 -13.24
C MET A 332 -1.97 -10.16 -12.80
N ASN A 333 -0.84 -9.47 -13.01
CA ASN A 333 0.54 -9.95 -12.78
C ASN A 333 0.92 -11.26 -13.50
N ASN A 334 0.15 -11.66 -14.52
CA ASN A 334 0.38 -12.86 -15.31
C ASN A 334 0.46 -12.45 -16.79
N PRO A 335 1.64 -12.01 -17.25
CA PRO A 335 1.83 -11.62 -18.64
C PRO A 335 1.96 -12.83 -19.56
N VAL A 336 1.62 -12.61 -20.83
CA VAL A 336 1.97 -13.54 -21.89
C VAL A 336 3.34 -13.14 -22.45
N ARG A 337 4.20 -14.12 -22.72
CA ARG A 337 5.49 -13.89 -23.36
C ARG A 337 5.47 -14.50 -24.76
N TYR A 338 5.75 -13.70 -25.78
CA TYR A 338 5.73 -14.09 -27.18
C TYR A 338 6.91 -13.45 -27.91
N ARG A 339 7.65 -14.24 -28.70
CA ARG A 339 8.85 -13.81 -29.45
C ARG A 339 9.89 -12.99 -28.67
N GLY A 340 10.04 -13.24 -27.36
CA GLY A 340 11.01 -12.56 -26.50
C GLY A 340 10.48 -11.31 -25.82
N GLU A 341 9.23 -10.92 -26.10
CA GLU A 341 8.56 -9.76 -25.53
C GLU A 341 7.55 -10.19 -24.47
N THR A 342 7.31 -9.32 -23.49
CA THR A 342 6.38 -9.54 -22.38
C THR A 342 5.19 -8.59 -22.52
N PHE A 343 3.99 -9.15 -22.62
CA PHE A 343 2.73 -8.44 -22.74
C PHE A 343 1.99 -8.47 -21.42
N PHE A 344 1.80 -7.31 -20.79
CA PHE A 344 0.99 -7.19 -19.59
C PHE A 344 -0.06 -6.09 -19.74
N GLN A 345 -1.16 -6.25 -19.03
CA GLN A 345 -2.24 -5.28 -19.06
C GLN A 345 -1.88 -4.06 -18.21
N SER A 346 -1.85 -2.90 -18.84
CA SER A 346 -1.50 -1.62 -18.20
C SER A 346 -2.74 -0.81 -17.83
N ASN A 347 -3.81 -0.88 -18.63
CA ASN A 347 -5.06 -0.18 -18.37
C ASN A 347 -6.26 -0.80 -19.10
N TYR A 348 -7.44 -0.29 -18.76
CA TYR A 348 -8.74 -0.70 -19.27
C TYR A 348 -9.65 0.53 -19.38
N SER A 349 -10.41 0.62 -20.47
CA SER A 349 -11.41 1.66 -20.69
C SER A 349 -12.65 1.11 -21.39
N LYS A 350 -13.78 1.80 -21.23
CA LYS A 350 -14.97 1.61 -22.06
C LYS A 350 -15.02 2.74 -23.06
N VAL A 351 -15.13 2.41 -24.35
CA VAL A 351 -15.13 3.37 -25.44
C VAL A 351 -16.44 3.32 -26.18
N GLN A 352 -16.94 4.49 -26.57
CA GLN A 352 -18.11 4.59 -27.42
C GLN A 352 -17.68 4.54 -28.88
N LEU A 353 -18.21 3.58 -29.62
CA LEU A 353 -17.95 3.40 -31.05
C LEU A 353 -18.78 4.38 -31.88
N ALA A 354 -18.39 4.56 -33.15
CA ALA A 354 -19.04 5.49 -34.08
C ALA A 354 -20.53 5.17 -34.33
N ASP A 355 -20.95 3.92 -34.13
CA ASP A 355 -22.35 3.48 -34.22
C ASP A 355 -23.16 3.75 -32.93
N GLY A 356 -22.54 4.38 -31.93
CA GLY A 356 -23.13 4.70 -30.63
C GLY A 356 -23.09 3.55 -29.61
N SER A 357 -22.66 2.35 -30.01
CA SER A 357 -22.46 1.21 -29.10
C SER A 357 -21.25 1.42 -28.19
N VAL A 358 -21.21 0.72 -27.06
CA VAL A 358 -20.08 0.77 -26.12
C VAL A 358 -19.32 -0.54 -26.23
N SER A 359 -18.02 -0.46 -26.52
CA SER A 359 -17.11 -1.60 -26.55
C SER A 359 -16.03 -1.42 -25.49
N GLU A 360 -15.39 -2.52 -25.11
CA GLU A 360 -14.34 -2.52 -24.12
C GLU A 360 -12.97 -2.46 -24.80
N MET A 361 -12.03 -1.74 -24.17
CA MET A 361 -10.70 -1.49 -24.70
C MET A 361 -9.65 -1.86 -23.67
N THR A 362 -8.61 -2.57 -24.11
CA THR A 362 -7.43 -2.88 -23.29
C THR A 362 -6.23 -2.09 -23.79
N GLY A 363 -5.40 -1.62 -22.87
CA GLY A 363 -4.05 -1.18 -23.20
C GLY A 363 -3.03 -2.13 -22.60
N LEU A 364 -2.26 -2.75 -23.48
CA LEU A 364 -1.15 -3.64 -23.17
C LEU A 364 0.15 -2.86 -23.23
N GLN A 365 1.03 -3.11 -22.26
CA GLN A 365 2.41 -2.71 -22.33
C GLN A 365 3.24 -3.89 -22.82
N VAL A 366 4.11 -3.62 -23.79
CA VAL A 366 4.95 -4.59 -24.48
C VAL A 366 6.39 -4.27 -24.11
N VAL A 367 7.06 -5.21 -23.44
CA VAL A 367 8.39 -4.98 -22.88
C VAL A 367 9.38 -5.99 -23.45
N GLU A 368 10.48 -5.46 -23.98
CA GLU A 368 11.66 -6.23 -24.39
C GLU A 368 12.83 -5.88 -23.47
N ASN A 369 13.48 -6.91 -22.90
CA ASN A 369 14.60 -6.72 -21.97
C ASN A 369 15.73 -7.71 -22.27
N ALA A 370 16.71 -7.29 -23.06
CA ALA A 370 17.86 -8.12 -23.41
C ALA A 370 18.75 -8.48 -22.20
N GLY A 371 18.72 -7.68 -21.12
CA GLY A 371 19.55 -7.81 -19.92
C GLY A 371 18.88 -8.54 -18.76
N TRP A 372 17.71 -9.16 -18.95
CA TRP A 372 16.84 -9.66 -17.87
C TRP A 372 17.52 -10.61 -16.89
N LEU A 373 18.49 -11.44 -17.34
CA LEU A 373 19.14 -12.44 -16.48
C LEU A 373 20.17 -11.83 -15.51
N ILE A 374 20.79 -10.70 -15.87
CA ILE A 374 21.89 -10.11 -15.10
C ILE A 374 21.45 -9.76 -13.66
N PRO A 375 20.31 -9.07 -13.46
CA PRO A 375 19.80 -8.82 -12.12
C PRO A 375 19.58 -10.09 -11.30
N TYR A 376 19.02 -11.16 -11.86
CA TYR A 376 18.79 -12.42 -11.14
C TYR A 376 20.08 -13.01 -10.56
N VAL A 377 21.11 -13.11 -11.40
CA VAL A 377 22.41 -13.67 -10.99
C VAL A 377 23.08 -12.78 -9.96
N ALA A 378 23.19 -11.47 -10.23
CA ALA A 378 23.85 -10.52 -9.34
C ALA A 378 23.17 -10.45 -7.96
N CYS A 379 21.85 -10.49 -7.92
CA CYS A 379 21.08 -10.46 -6.69
C CYS A 379 21.36 -11.67 -5.79
N VAL A 380 21.46 -12.87 -6.37
CA VAL A 380 21.76 -14.10 -5.62
C VAL A 380 23.22 -14.11 -5.14
N LEU A 381 24.15 -13.61 -5.96
CA LEU A 381 25.55 -13.41 -5.56
C LEU A 381 25.62 -12.46 -4.34
N ALA A 382 24.94 -11.32 -4.40
CA ALA A 382 24.86 -10.38 -3.31
C ALA A 382 24.22 -10.98 -2.05
N PHE A 383 23.13 -11.75 -2.19
CA PHE A 383 22.47 -12.43 -1.07
C PHE A 383 23.45 -13.35 -0.32
N TRP A 384 24.11 -14.27 -1.03
CA TRP A 384 25.05 -15.21 -0.41
C TRP A 384 26.30 -14.50 0.13
N GLY A 385 26.79 -13.47 -0.58
CA GLY A 385 27.89 -12.63 -0.13
C GLY A 385 27.58 -11.90 1.17
N MET A 386 26.39 -11.29 1.28
CA MET A 386 25.91 -10.63 2.49
C MET A 386 25.69 -11.61 3.63
N LEU A 387 25.07 -12.76 3.36
CA LEU A 387 24.84 -13.79 4.38
C LEU A 387 26.16 -14.28 4.96
N ALA A 388 27.17 -14.53 4.11
CA ALA A 388 28.51 -14.91 4.55
C ALA A 388 29.22 -13.78 5.32
N HIS A 389 29.19 -12.55 4.80
CA HIS A 389 29.88 -11.41 5.39
C HIS A 389 29.27 -10.98 6.74
N PHE A 390 27.96 -10.75 6.78
CA PHE A 390 27.27 -10.33 7.99
C PHE A 390 27.09 -11.50 8.97
N GLY A 391 26.84 -12.73 8.49
CA GLY A 391 26.82 -13.92 9.33
C GLY A 391 28.16 -14.16 10.03
N GLY A 392 29.27 -14.07 9.30
CA GLY A 392 30.62 -14.15 9.88
C GLY A 392 30.92 -13.00 10.85
N THR A 393 30.40 -11.80 10.60
CA THR A 393 30.51 -10.65 11.52
C THR A 393 29.69 -10.87 12.79
N PHE A 394 28.48 -11.42 12.68
CA PHE A 394 27.63 -11.77 13.81
C PHE A 394 28.27 -12.85 14.69
N VAL A 395 28.83 -13.91 14.11
CA VAL A 395 29.53 -14.97 14.86
C VAL A 395 30.69 -14.38 15.66
N ARG A 396 31.53 -13.54 15.05
CA ARG A 396 32.64 -12.86 15.75
C ARG A 396 32.16 -11.94 16.86
N PHE A 397 31.06 -11.22 16.64
CA PHE A 397 30.43 -10.38 17.66
C PHE A 397 29.94 -11.23 18.85
N ALA A 398 29.21 -12.32 18.58
CA ALA A 398 28.73 -13.24 19.61
C ALA A 398 29.89 -13.87 20.39
N ASP A 399 30.96 -14.27 19.69
CA ASP A 399 32.17 -14.82 20.29
C ASP A 399 32.85 -13.82 21.23
N ARG A 400 32.98 -12.58 20.80
CA ARG A 400 33.56 -11.51 21.62
C ARG A 400 32.68 -11.17 22.81
N HIS A 401 31.37 -11.06 22.60
CA HIS A 401 30.42 -10.69 23.65
C HIS A 401 30.39 -11.72 24.79
N GLU A 402 30.38 -13.02 24.46
CA GLU A 402 30.43 -14.08 25.47
C GLU A 402 31.81 -14.18 26.16
N ARG A 403 32.92 -13.81 25.48
CA ARG A 403 34.26 -13.70 26.13
C ARG A 403 34.27 -12.56 27.15
N GLU A 404 33.79 -11.38 26.75
CA GLU A 404 33.71 -10.21 27.61
C GLU A 404 32.83 -10.50 28.84
N GLY A 405 31.68 -11.17 28.67
CA GLY A 405 30.82 -11.59 29.77
C GLY A 405 31.47 -12.60 30.73
N ALA A 406 32.19 -13.60 30.21
CA ALA A 406 32.90 -14.59 31.03
C ALA A 406 34.04 -13.96 31.85
N ASN A 407 34.79 -13.03 31.26
CA ASN A 407 35.85 -12.30 31.94
C ASN A 407 35.31 -11.32 33.00
N GLU A 408 34.15 -10.69 32.76
CA GLU A 408 33.48 -9.86 33.76
C GLU A 408 33.00 -10.71 34.96
N SER A 409 32.49 -11.93 34.74
CA SER A 409 32.15 -12.84 35.83
C SER A 409 33.36 -13.32 36.62
N SER A 410 34.47 -13.69 35.96
CA SER A 410 35.67 -14.17 36.65
C SER A 410 36.39 -13.08 37.45
N ASN A 411 36.40 -11.84 36.92
CA ASN A 411 36.96 -10.69 37.63
C ASN A 411 36.13 -10.29 38.85
N ASN A 412 34.80 -10.42 38.79
CA ASN A 412 33.94 -10.21 39.96
C ASN A 412 34.11 -11.31 41.02
N GLU A 413 34.31 -12.58 40.61
CA GLU A 413 34.61 -13.68 41.55
C GLU A 413 36.00 -13.52 42.21
N SER A 414 37.00 -13.06 41.45
CA SER A 414 38.34 -12.79 41.96
C SER A 414 38.40 -11.53 42.84
N ALA A 415 37.61 -10.49 42.53
CA ALA A 415 37.47 -9.32 43.41
C ALA A 415 36.71 -9.66 44.71
N ALA A 416 35.73 -10.57 44.65
CA ALA A 416 35.03 -11.07 45.82
C ALA A 416 35.91 -11.98 46.71
N SER A 417 36.86 -12.73 46.12
CA SER A 417 37.83 -13.54 46.88
C SER A 417 38.95 -12.70 47.50
N ILE A 418 39.41 -11.64 46.81
CA ILE A 418 40.45 -10.73 47.33
C ILE A 418 39.90 -9.79 48.42
N GLY A 419 38.59 -9.50 48.43
CA GLY A 419 37.92 -8.74 49.48
C GLY A 419 37.70 -9.49 50.81
N GLN A 420 38.04 -10.78 50.89
CA GLN A 420 37.84 -11.61 52.09
C GLN A 420 39.12 -12.00 52.84
N ASP A 421 40.31 -11.59 52.40
CA ASP A 421 41.58 -11.93 53.08
C ASP A 421 42.07 -10.88 54.09
N GLY A 422 41.20 -9.96 54.49
CA GLY A 422 41.55 -8.82 55.34
C GLY A 422 40.68 -8.64 56.59
N LYS A 423 40.24 -9.70 57.28
CA LYS A 423 39.96 -9.76 58.74
C LYS A 423 39.13 -11.00 59.11
N LYS A 424 39.60 -11.72 60.15
CA LYS A 424 38.96 -12.79 60.94
C LYS A 424 39.03 -14.24 60.39
N LYS A 425 40.24 -14.81 60.45
CA LYS A 425 40.43 -16.21 60.89
C LYS A 425 40.03 -16.33 62.37
N LYS A 426 38.74 -16.58 62.66
CA LYS A 426 38.23 -17.27 63.87
C LYS A 426 36.71 -17.42 63.78
N LYS A 427 36.28 -18.51 63.13
CA LYS A 427 35.00 -19.25 63.25
C LYS A 427 34.78 -20.07 61.97
N ARG A 428 35.70 -20.99 61.65
CA ARG A 428 35.40 -22.17 60.82
C ARG A 428 35.05 -23.27 61.81
N HIS A 429 33.76 -23.41 62.12
CA HIS A 429 33.06 -24.61 62.62
C HIS A 429 31.71 -24.16 63.20
N ALA A 430 30.69 -24.15 62.34
CA ALA A 430 29.25 -24.15 62.61
C ALA A 430 28.51 -23.32 61.55
N ASP A 431 28.41 -23.84 60.32
CA ASP A 431 27.19 -23.73 59.50
C ASP A 431 27.35 -24.55 58.20
N LYS A 432 27.47 -25.87 58.35
CA LYS A 432 27.15 -26.84 57.29
C LYS A 432 25.69 -27.23 57.51
N LYS A 433 24.75 -26.36 57.15
CA LYS A 433 23.31 -26.64 56.94
C LYS A 433 22.56 -25.36 56.52
N ARG A 434 22.75 -24.92 55.27
CA ARG A 434 21.75 -24.10 54.57
C ARG A 434 21.52 -24.71 53.20
N GLY A 435 20.37 -25.38 53.06
CA GLY A 435 19.87 -25.90 51.79
C GLY A 435 19.45 -24.78 50.82
N PRO A 436 19.17 -25.14 49.55
CA PRO A 436 19.00 -24.19 48.46
C PRO A 436 17.55 -23.71 48.34
N ASP A 437 16.99 -22.95 49.31
CA ASP A 437 15.56 -22.60 49.24
C ASP A 437 15.16 -21.14 49.55
N SER A 438 16.09 -20.17 49.53
CA SER A 438 15.72 -18.74 49.72
C SER A 438 16.08 -17.78 48.58
N LEU A 439 16.60 -18.28 47.46
CA LEU A 439 16.94 -17.48 46.27
C LEU A 439 15.85 -17.46 45.17
N SER A 440 14.70 -18.11 45.39
CA SER A 440 13.69 -18.35 44.35
C SER A 440 12.56 -17.28 44.27
N LYS A 441 12.12 -16.67 45.37
CA LYS A 441 10.90 -15.83 45.37
C LYS A 441 11.07 -14.40 44.82
N LYS A 442 12.25 -13.77 44.96
CA LYS A 442 12.48 -12.38 44.48
C LYS A 442 12.64 -12.27 42.96
N VAL A 443 13.09 -13.33 42.28
CA VAL A 443 13.35 -13.32 40.82
C VAL A 443 12.05 -13.34 40.01
N TRP A 444 11.01 -14.00 40.53
CA TRP A 444 9.72 -14.15 39.85
C TRP A 444 8.73 -13.01 40.11
N LEU A 445 8.96 -12.16 41.11
CA LEU A 445 8.03 -11.09 41.47
C LEU A 445 7.82 -10.08 40.34
N ALA A 446 8.90 -9.57 39.72
CA ALA A 446 8.81 -8.59 38.63
C ALA A 446 8.12 -9.16 37.36
N PRO A 447 8.47 -10.36 36.85
CA PRO A 447 7.73 -11.00 35.76
C PRO A 447 6.24 -11.19 36.07
N VAL A 448 5.90 -11.72 37.24
CA VAL A 448 4.52 -12.00 37.63
C VAL A 448 3.72 -10.70 37.73
N LEU A 449 4.26 -9.67 38.38
CA LEU A 449 3.58 -8.37 38.48
C LEU A 449 3.38 -7.72 37.10
N ALA A 450 4.38 -7.76 36.23
CA ALA A 450 4.30 -7.15 34.90
C ALA A 450 3.26 -7.85 34.02
N LEU A 451 3.30 -9.19 33.96
CA LEU A 451 2.32 -9.97 33.20
C LEU A 451 0.92 -9.91 33.81
N SER A 452 0.81 -9.84 35.14
CA SER A 452 -0.47 -9.63 35.83
C SER A 452 -1.06 -8.27 35.50
N LEU A 453 -0.24 -7.20 35.40
CA LEU A 453 -0.71 -5.89 34.98
C LEU A 453 -1.24 -5.90 33.54
N VAL A 454 -0.52 -6.53 32.61
CA VAL A 454 -1.00 -6.71 31.22
C VAL A 454 -2.31 -7.49 31.21
N GLY A 455 -2.38 -8.61 31.95
CA GLY A 455 -3.59 -9.43 32.06
C GLY A 455 -4.78 -8.68 32.68
N LEU A 456 -4.54 -7.88 33.73
CA LEU A 456 -5.56 -7.08 34.41
C LEU A 456 -6.16 -6.01 33.50
N ILE A 457 -5.39 -5.51 32.52
CA ILE A 457 -5.88 -4.54 31.55
C ILE A 457 -6.53 -5.24 30.34
N ALA A 458 -5.85 -6.24 29.77
CA ALA A 458 -6.26 -6.88 28.53
C ALA A 458 -7.45 -7.85 28.71
N VAL A 459 -7.49 -8.64 29.78
CA VAL A 459 -8.55 -9.65 29.98
C VAL A 459 -9.93 -9.00 30.16
N PRO A 460 -10.13 -7.97 31.01
CA PRO A 460 -11.42 -7.31 31.11
C PRO A 460 -11.85 -6.64 29.80
N ALA A 461 -10.92 -6.08 29.03
CA ALA A 461 -11.20 -5.50 27.73
C ALA A 461 -11.59 -6.55 26.67
N ALA A 462 -11.01 -7.75 26.74
CA ALA A 462 -11.32 -8.88 25.85
C ALA A 462 -12.63 -9.60 26.23
N ARG A 463 -13.14 -9.42 27.46
CA ARG A 463 -14.37 -10.09 27.92
C ARG A 463 -15.60 -9.54 27.20
N VAL A 464 -16.40 -10.47 26.68
CA VAL A 464 -17.72 -10.19 26.12
C VAL A 464 -18.66 -9.80 27.27
N LYS A 465 -19.03 -8.51 27.36
CA LYS A 465 -20.17 -8.09 28.20
C LYS A 465 -21.45 -8.53 27.50
N LYS A 466 -22.25 -9.37 28.18
CA LYS A 466 -23.60 -9.74 27.74
C LYS A 466 -24.55 -8.59 28.05
N SER A 467 -25.44 -8.28 27.12
CA SER A 467 -26.53 -7.33 27.33
C SER A 467 -27.51 -7.90 28.37
N SER A 468 -27.98 -7.05 29.28
CA SER A 468 -29.07 -7.43 30.21
C SER A 468 -30.35 -7.66 29.40
N PRO A 469 -31.27 -8.56 29.80
CA PRO A 469 -32.58 -8.69 29.16
C PRO A 469 -33.35 -7.36 29.06
N ASP A 470 -33.11 -6.44 30.00
CA ASP A 470 -33.75 -5.11 30.05
C ASP A 470 -33.09 -4.06 29.14
N GLN A 471 -32.10 -4.43 28.33
CA GLN A 471 -31.36 -3.52 27.44
C GLN A 471 -31.36 -4.02 25.99
N SER A 472 -31.49 -3.09 25.04
CA SER A 472 -31.39 -3.41 23.62
C SER A 472 -29.99 -3.94 23.30
N ASP A 473 -29.91 -5.09 22.64
CA ASP A 473 -28.65 -5.80 22.38
C ASP A 473 -27.94 -5.24 21.13
N TRP A 474 -27.51 -3.99 21.23
CA TRP A 474 -26.76 -3.29 20.17
C TRP A 474 -25.46 -4.00 19.79
N ARG A 475 -24.91 -4.82 20.68
CA ARG A 475 -23.75 -5.67 20.39
C ARG A 475 -24.12 -6.76 19.39
N SER A 476 -25.17 -7.53 19.66
CA SER A 476 -25.67 -8.56 18.74
C SER A 476 -26.13 -7.96 17.41
N ALA A 477 -26.67 -6.74 17.43
CA ALA A 477 -27.00 -5.98 16.23
C ALA A 477 -25.76 -5.60 15.41
N GLY A 478 -24.67 -5.20 16.10
CA GLY A 478 -23.38 -4.93 15.48
C GLY A 478 -22.75 -6.13 14.77
N GLU A 479 -23.15 -7.37 15.09
CA GLU A 479 -22.66 -8.59 14.45
C GLU A 479 -23.33 -8.92 13.11
N ILE A 480 -24.38 -8.18 12.72
CA ILE A 480 -25.07 -8.39 11.44
C ILE A 480 -24.02 -8.30 10.30
N PRO A 481 -23.92 -9.31 9.42
CA PRO A 481 -22.99 -9.27 8.30
C PRO A 481 -23.48 -8.29 7.24
N VAL A 482 -22.58 -7.43 6.77
CA VAL A 482 -22.87 -6.37 5.79
C VAL A 482 -21.79 -6.37 4.71
N MET A 483 -22.20 -6.43 3.45
CA MET A 483 -21.30 -6.22 2.31
C MET A 483 -21.12 -4.72 2.08
N HIS A 484 -19.89 -4.22 2.17
CA HIS A 484 -19.57 -2.82 1.92
C HIS A 484 -18.09 -2.66 1.55
N GLU A 485 -17.78 -1.89 0.51
CA GLU A 485 -16.42 -1.67 -0.01
C GLU A 485 -15.68 -2.98 -0.36
N GLY A 486 -16.37 -3.93 -0.99
CA GLY A 486 -15.73 -5.12 -1.55
C GLY A 486 -15.61 -6.34 -0.63
N ARG A 487 -16.00 -6.24 0.65
CA ARG A 487 -15.95 -7.35 1.62
C ARG A 487 -17.16 -7.36 2.54
N VAL A 488 -17.48 -8.54 3.06
CA VAL A 488 -18.43 -8.67 4.17
C VAL A 488 -17.74 -8.38 5.49
N LYS A 489 -18.33 -7.48 6.28
CA LYS A 489 -17.85 -7.04 7.60
C LYS A 489 -19.05 -6.88 8.55
N PRO A 490 -18.85 -6.92 9.87
CA PRO A 490 -19.95 -6.71 10.81
C PRO A 490 -20.48 -5.27 10.69
N LEU A 491 -21.77 -5.07 10.95
CA LEU A 491 -22.44 -3.77 10.96
C LEU A 491 -21.72 -2.77 11.88
N ASP A 492 -21.17 -3.22 13.00
CA ASP A 492 -20.34 -2.39 13.90
C ASP A 492 -19.12 -1.80 13.19
N THR A 493 -18.43 -2.55 12.31
CA THR A 493 -17.32 -2.02 11.52
C THR A 493 -17.81 -0.93 10.58
N VAL A 494 -18.88 -1.19 9.81
CA VAL A 494 -19.45 -0.20 8.87
C VAL A 494 -19.85 1.08 9.62
N ALA A 495 -20.53 0.93 10.75
CA ALA A 495 -21.01 2.04 11.56
C ALA A 495 -19.87 2.89 12.14
N ARG A 496 -18.84 2.25 12.71
CA ARG A 496 -17.67 2.96 13.27
C ARG A 496 -16.92 3.74 12.19
N ASN A 497 -16.71 3.12 11.03
CA ASN A 497 -15.99 3.73 9.92
C ASN A 497 -16.77 4.90 9.33
N THR A 498 -18.10 4.75 9.20
CA THR A 498 -18.98 5.83 8.74
C THR A 498 -18.95 7.01 9.72
N LEU A 499 -19.12 6.77 11.03
CA LEU A 499 -19.02 7.83 12.02
C LEU A 499 -17.63 8.46 12.08
N GLN A 500 -16.56 7.70 11.81
CA GLN A 500 -15.21 8.23 11.77
C GLN A 500 -15.02 9.15 10.57
N LEU A 501 -15.55 8.80 9.41
CA LEU A 501 -15.58 9.66 8.21
C LEU A 501 -16.37 10.96 8.46
N LEU A 502 -17.54 10.87 9.11
CA LEU A 502 -18.40 12.03 9.36
C LEU A 502 -17.85 12.92 10.50
N SER A 503 -17.42 12.31 11.60
CA SER A 503 -17.25 12.96 12.91
C SER A 503 -15.86 12.85 13.53
N ASN A 504 -14.95 12.06 12.94
CA ASN A 504 -13.70 11.57 13.53
C ASN A 504 -13.88 10.86 14.89
N ARG A 505 -15.02 10.18 15.10
CA ARG A 505 -15.32 9.35 16.27
C ARG A 505 -16.00 8.05 15.88
N THR A 506 -15.95 7.07 16.76
CA THR A 506 -16.60 5.76 16.60
C THR A 506 -17.82 5.58 17.50
N SER A 507 -18.37 6.70 18.01
CA SER A 507 -19.59 6.80 18.82
C SER A 507 -20.14 8.22 18.76
N VAL A 508 -21.44 8.36 19.01
CA VAL A 508 -22.12 9.66 19.03
C VAL A 508 -22.34 10.08 20.48
N LYS A 509 -22.05 11.34 20.81
CA LYS A 509 -22.42 11.93 22.10
C LYS A 509 -23.65 12.80 21.88
N MET A 510 -24.80 12.36 22.37
CA MET A 510 -26.04 13.12 22.27
C MET A 510 -26.12 14.18 23.37
N PRO A 511 -26.77 15.32 23.09
CA PRO A 511 -27.16 16.26 24.13
C PRO A 511 -28.15 15.60 25.11
N GLU A 512 -28.17 16.09 26.35
CA GLU A 512 -29.23 15.71 27.30
C GLU A 512 -30.55 16.28 26.80
N THR A 513 -31.49 15.39 26.47
CA THR A 513 -32.79 15.71 25.86
C THR A 513 -33.85 14.79 26.45
N ASP A 514 -35.09 15.28 26.51
CA ASP A 514 -36.25 14.51 26.96
C ASP A 514 -36.83 13.62 25.84
N GLN A 515 -36.40 13.84 24.58
CA GLN A 515 -36.84 13.11 23.40
C GLN A 515 -35.64 12.38 22.75
N GLY A 516 -35.71 11.06 22.70
CA GLY A 516 -34.68 10.21 22.10
C GLY A 516 -33.58 9.75 23.08
N PRO A 517 -32.58 9.01 22.56
CA PRO A 517 -31.49 8.47 23.38
C PRO A 517 -30.52 9.55 23.86
N SER A 518 -30.22 9.56 25.16
CA SER A 518 -29.26 10.48 25.78
C SER A 518 -27.90 9.83 26.08
N GLY A 519 -26.86 10.65 26.22
CA GLY A 519 -25.51 10.19 26.55
C GLY A 519 -24.70 9.68 25.35
N THR A 520 -23.91 8.61 25.54
CA THR A 520 -23.04 8.07 24.49
C THR A 520 -23.70 6.90 23.79
N ILE A 521 -24.04 7.09 22.52
CA ILE A 521 -24.67 6.11 21.65
C ILE A 521 -23.62 5.30 20.91
N SER A 522 -23.86 3.99 20.79
CA SER A 522 -23.00 3.09 20.03
C SER A 522 -23.10 3.35 18.53
N ALA A 523 -22.03 3.07 17.78
CA ALA A 523 -22.05 3.24 16.33
C ALA A 523 -23.17 2.43 15.66
N SER A 524 -23.32 1.16 16.04
CA SER A 524 -24.35 0.27 15.49
C SER A 524 -25.77 0.77 15.74
N GLN A 525 -26.04 1.35 16.92
CA GLN A 525 -27.33 1.98 17.22
C GLN A 525 -27.60 3.17 16.30
N TRP A 526 -26.62 4.07 16.14
CA TRP A 526 -26.76 5.22 15.24
C TRP A 526 -26.99 4.78 13.79
N LEU A 527 -26.22 3.80 13.29
CA LEU A 527 -26.36 3.37 11.90
C LEU A 527 -27.71 2.70 11.64
N LEU A 528 -28.19 1.83 12.54
CA LEU A 528 -29.52 1.22 12.41
C LEU A 528 -30.64 2.26 12.49
N ALA A 529 -30.51 3.25 13.37
CA ALA A 529 -31.47 4.34 13.46
C ALA A 529 -31.46 5.22 12.21
N ALA A 530 -30.28 5.43 11.58
CA ALA A 530 -30.18 6.11 10.29
C ALA A 530 -30.79 5.31 9.14
N MET A 531 -30.61 3.98 9.13
CA MET A 531 -31.28 3.08 8.18
C MET A 531 -32.80 3.05 8.39
N ALA A 532 -33.26 3.13 9.64
CA ALA A 532 -34.69 3.20 9.99
C ALA A 532 -35.28 4.62 9.83
N ASN A 533 -34.44 5.63 9.54
CA ASN A 533 -34.81 7.04 9.44
C ASN A 533 -35.63 7.53 10.66
N THR A 534 -35.14 7.27 11.87
CA THR A 534 -35.82 7.69 13.10
C THR A 534 -35.69 9.20 13.35
N ASP A 535 -36.65 9.77 14.10
CA ASP A 535 -36.76 11.23 14.27
C ASP A 535 -35.50 11.87 14.87
N TRP A 536 -34.90 11.23 15.88
CA TRP A 536 -33.75 11.80 16.61
C TRP A 536 -32.43 11.77 15.82
N VAL A 537 -32.34 10.95 14.76
CA VAL A 537 -31.08 10.77 14.03
C VAL A 537 -30.66 12.02 13.26
N GLY A 538 -31.62 12.82 12.80
CA GLY A 538 -31.36 14.14 12.21
C GLY A 538 -30.68 15.12 13.18
N ASP A 539 -30.93 14.95 14.49
CA ASP A 539 -30.39 15.76 15.59
C ASP A 539 -29.09 15.18 16.18
N ALA A 540 -28.58 14.08 15.63
CA ALA A 540 -27.32 13.50 16.07
C ALA A 540 -26.14 14.37 15.58
N PRO A 541 -25.24 14.87 16.46
CA PRO A 541 -24.14 15.74 16.06
C PRO A 541 -22.98 14.93 15.45
N VAL A 542 -23.13 14.53 14.19
CA VAL A 542 -22.21 13.64 13.48
C VAL A 542 -21.34 14.34 12.43
N PHE A 543 -21.70 15.53 11.95
CA PHE A 543 -20.93 16.22 10.91
C PHE A 543 -19.83 17.11 11.50
N ARG A 544 -18.56 16.74 11.32
CA ARG A 544 -17.45 17.58 11.75
C ARG A 544 -17.12 18.66 10.71
N ILE A 545 -17.18 19.93 11.13
CA ILE A 545 -16.84 21.10 10.32
C ILE A 545 -15.84 21.98 11.10
N ASP A 546 -14.59 22.00 10.64
CA ASP A 546 -13.51 22.76 11.28
C ASP A 546 -13.29 24.15 10.63
N ALA A 547 -13.66 24.34 9.36
CA ALA A 547 -13.41 25.56 8.60
C ALA A 547 -14.49 26.62 8.86
N ARG A 548 -14.06 27.86 9.18
CA ARG A 548 -14.98 28.95 9.56
C ARG A 548 -15.85 29.38 8.37
N GLU A 549 -15.25 29.46 7.19
CA GLU A 549 -15.91 29.87 5.95
C GLU A 549 -17.04 28.91 5.58
N VAL A 550 -16.89 27.62 5.91
CA VAL A 550 -17.95 26.63 5.71
C VAL A 550 -19.05 26.79 6.77
N LEU A 551 -18.71 27.13 8.01
CA LEU A 551 -19.73 27.41 9.04
C LEU A 551 -20.57 28.64 8.68
N ASP A 552 -19.93 29.69 8.17
CA ASP A 552 -20.60 30.91 7.73
C ASP A 552 -21.59 30.62 6.57
N LEU A 553 -21.31 29.62 5.73
CA LEU A 553 -22.21 29.18 4.65
C LEU A 553 -23.53 28.59 5.19
N PHE A 554 -23.50 27.98 6.37
CA PHE A 554 -24.66 27.36 7.03
C PHE A 554 -25.25 28.23 8.16
N ASP A 555 -24.73 29.45 8.36
CA ASP A 555 -25.08 30.32 9.49
C ASP A 555 -24.87 29.65 10.87
N LEU A 556 -23.78 28.87 11.00
CA LEU A 556 -23.48 28.09 12.20
C LEU A 556 -22.41 28.75 13.08
N THR A 557 -22.62 28.71 14.39
CA THR A 557 -21.62 29.18 15.36
C THR A 557 -20.63 28.09 15.73
N ARG A 558 -19.36 28.48 15.86
CA ARG A 558 -18.29 27.55 16.23
C ARG A 558 -18.45 27.09 17.68
N ARG A 559 -18.65 25.79 17.89
CA ARG A 559 -18.76 25.18 19.24
C ARG A 559 -17.66 24.16 19.57
N SER A 560 -17.57 23.83 20.86
CA SER A 560 -16.63 22.82 21.37
C SER A 560 -16.86 21.47 20.68
N GLY A 561 -15.79 20.87 20.15
CA GLY A 561 -15.84 19.60 19.45
C GLY A 561 -16.21 19.66 17.96
N HIS A 562 -16.62 20.82 17.44
CA HIS A 562 -16.80 21.11 16.01
C HIS A 562 -17.74 20.13 15.26
N ARG A 563 -18.78 19.61 15.91
CA ARG A 563 -19.75 18.68 15.31
C ARG A 563 -21.13 19.31 15.19
N TYR A 564 -21.81 19.02 14.09
CA TYR A 564 -23.11 19.55 13.69
C TYR A 564 -24.08 18.44 13.29
N THR A 565 -25.36 18.72 13.43
CA THR A 565 -26.47 17.82 13.14
C THR A 565 -26.84 17.92 11.65
N LEU A 566 -27.62 16.98 11.13
CA LEU A 566 -28.12 17.10 9.76
C LEU A 566 -29.09 18.27 9.64
N ASN A 567 -30.00 18.39 10.62
CA ASN A 567 -31.04 19.41 10.64
C ASN A 567 -30.46 20.84 10.63
N GLU A 568 -29.33 21.07 11.31
CA GLU A 568 -28.57 22.33 11.24
C GLU A 568 -27.98 22.63 9.84
N LEU A 569 -27.71 21.61 9.02
CA LEU A 569 -27.08 21.77 7.71
C LEU A 569 -28.07 21.89 6.55
N GLU A 570 -29.32 21.46 6.73
CA GLU A 570 -30.34 21.49 5.68
C GLU A 570 -30.55 22.90 5.10
N GLY A 571 -30.58 23.93 5.97
CA GLY A 571 -30.80 25.32 5.56
C GLY A 571 -29.74 25.88 4.60
N GLY A 572 -28.50 25.38 4.64
CA GLY A 572 -27.39 25.83 3.77
C GLY A 572 -27.10 24.93 2.57
N ARG A 573 -27.89 23.88 2.35
CA ARG A 573 -27.61 22.85 1.32
C ARG A 573 -27.58 23.40 -0.10
N GLU A 574 -28.50 24.30 -0.43
CA GLU A 574 -28.54 24.94 -1.76
C GLU A 574 -27.30 25.81 -2.02
N ALA A 575 -26.89 26.58 -1.00
CA ALA A 575 -25.70 27.42 -1.07
C ALA A 575 -24.44 26.57 -1.25
N LEU A 576 -24.36 25.42 -0.56
CA LEU A 576 -23.30 24.43 -0.76
C LEU A 576 -23.27 23.91 -2.19
N GLN A 577 -24.41 23.50 -2.76
CA GLN A 577 -24.46 22.99 -4.15
C GLN A 577 -23.97 24.03 -5.17
N LYS A 578 -24.30 25.31 -4.98
CA LYS A 578 -23.78 26.40 -5.83
C LYS A 578 -22.25 26.50 -5.78
N GLN A 579 -21.64 26.31 -4.59
CA GLN A 579 -20.18 26.29 -4.46
C GLN A 579 -19.55 25.03 -5.07
N ILE A 580 -20.22 23.87 -4.98
CA ILE A 580 -19.77 22.64 -5.61
C ILE A 580 -19.79 22.75 -7.13
N ALA A 581 -20.83 23.35 -7.71
CA ALA A 581 -20.91 23.60 -9.15
C ALA A 581 -19.71 24.44 -9.63
N LYS A 582 -19.42 25.55 -8.95
CA LYS A 582 -18.22 26.37 -9.23
C LYS A 582 -16.91 25.60 -9.06
N ALA A 583 -16.83 24.72 -8.07
CA ALA A 583 -15.63 23.91 -7.83
C ALA A 583 -15.41 22.82 -8.91
N ARG A 584 -16.45 22.41 -9.64
CA ARG A 584 -16.35 21.44 -10.76
C ARG A 584 -15.69 22.05 -12.00
N GLU A 585 -15.80 23.36 -12.19
CA GLU A 585 -15.15 24.10 -13.28
C GLU A 585 -13.64 24.29 -13.08
N VAL A 586 -13.14 24.05 -11.85
CA VAL A 586 -11.74 24.21 -11.47
C VAL A 586 -11.10 22.84 -11.22
N MET A 587 -9.88 22.66 -11.75
CA MET A 587 -9.09 21.45 -11.54
C MET A 587 -8.88 21.19 -10.03
N PRO A 588 -8.98 19.93 -9.54
CA PRO A 588 -8.91 19.61 -8.12
C PRO A 588 -7.71 20.19 -7.36
N GLU A 589 -6.54 20.25 -7.99
CA GLU A 589 -5.29 20.74 -7.42
C GLU A 589 -5.35 22.25 -7.19
N GLU A 590 -5.94 22.99 -8.14
CA GLU A 590 -6.08 24.44 -8.16
C GLU A 590 -7.26 24.95 -7.32
N ARG A 591 -8.12 24.05 -6.84
CA ARG A 591 -9.22 24.42 -5.93
C ARG A 591 -8.69 25.12 -4.68
N THR A 592 -9.32 26.24 -4.35
CA THR A 592 -9.07 27.00 -3.14
C THR A 592 -9.36 26.15 -1.89
N PHE A 593 -8.79 26.55 -0.75
CA PHE A 593 -9.06 25.88 0.54
C PHE A 593 -10.56 25.78 0.83
N PHE A 594 -11.31 26.86 0.60
CA PHE A 594 -12.76 26.91 0.80
C PHE A 594 -13.51 25.91 -0.10
N GLN A 595 -13.19 25.85 -1.40
CA GLN A 595 -13.79 24.89 -2.33
C GLN A 595 -13.48 23.43 -1.93
N LYS A 596 -12.25 23.15 -1.49
CA LYS A 596 -11.87 21.81 -0.98
C LYS A 596 -12.69 21.44 0.26
N LYS A 597 -12.93 22.39 1.16
CA LYS A 597 -13.74 22.17 2.37
C LYS A 597 -15.24 22.04 2.10
N CYS A 598 -15.77 22.78 1.12
CA CYS A 598 -17.13 22.58 0.61
C CYS A 598 -17.30 21.17 0.01
N ALA A 599 -16.36 20.72 -0.82
CA ALA A 599 -16.38 19.37 -1.38
C ALA A 599 -16.31 18.28 -0.29
N GLU A 600 -15.52 18.50 0.76
CA GLU A 600 -15.42 17.59 1.90
C GLU A 600 -16.76 17.44 2.64
N ILE A 601 -17.44 18.55 2.98
CA ILE A 601 -18.73 18.48 3.68
C ILE A 601 -19.83 17.91 2.78
N ASN A 602 -19.85 18.26 1.49
CA ASN A 602 -20.80 17.69 0.53
C ASN A 602 -20.66 16.16 0.44
N ARG A 603 -19.43 15.64 0.41
CA ARG A 603 -19.18 14.19 0.43
C ARG A 603 -19.71 13.53 1.71
N LYS A 604 -19.51 14.16 2.87
CA LYS A 604 -20.02 13.65 4.16
C LYS A 604 -21.55 13.57 4.15
N MET A 605 -22.22 14.64 3.69
CA MET A 605 -23.69 14.66 3.56
C MET A 605 -24.19 13.60 2.58
N MET A 606 -23.53 13.45 1.43
CA MET A 606 -23.88 12.43 0.43
C MET A 606 -23.77 11.00 1.00
N VAL A 607 -22.74 10.68 1.77
CA VAL A 607 -22.62 9.36 2.42
C VAL A 607 -23.79 9.10 3.36
N TYR A 608 -24.19 10.11 4.14
CA TYR A 608 -25.35 10.02 5.03
C TYR A 608 -26.65 9.82 4.24
N ASP A 609 -26.86 10.60 3.18
CA ASP A 609 -28.04 10.52 2.32
C ASP A 609 -28.18 9.15 1.65
N VAL A 610 -27.08 8.62 1.11
CA VAL A 610 -27.05 7.30 0.46
C VAL A 610 -27.46 6.21 1.45
N ILE A 611 -26.98 6.26 2.70
CA ILE A 611 -27.38 5.29 3.73
C ILE A 611 -28.88 5.40 4.03
N ARG A 612 -29.42 6.60 4.19
CA ARG A 612 -30.85 6.78 4.45
C ARG A 612 -31.70 6.30 3.27
N PHE A 613 -31.43 6.81 2.08
CA PHE A 613 -32.22 6.51 0.89
C PHE A 613 -32.12 5.06 0.41
N ALA A 614 -30.99 4.39 0.64
CA ALA A 614 -30.83 2.96 0.32
C ALA A 614 -31.65 2.04 1.23
N TYR A 615 -32.21 2.58 2.32
CA TYR A 615 -33.01 1.84 3.29
C TYR A 615 -34.46 2.33 3.41
N ASP A 616 -34.84 3.34 2.63
CA ASP A 616 -36.25 3.68 2.45
C ASP A 616 -37.01 2.54 1.74
N THR A 617 -38.31 2.47 1.98
CA THR A 617 -39.21 1.59 1.22
C THR A 617 -39.72 2.33 -0.02
N PRO A 618 -39.51 1.80 -1.24
CA PRO A 618 -40.10 2.40 -2.43
C PRO A 618 -41.63 2.37 -2.33
N PRO A 619 -42.34 3.42 -2.77
CA PRO A 619 -43.79 3.41 -2.79
C PRO A 619 -44.28 2.31 -3.74
N PRO A 620 -45.26 1.49 -3.35
CA PRO A 620 -45.85 0.53 -4.28
C PRO A 620 -46.54 1.28 -5.42
N PRO A 621 -46.43 0.80 -6.67
CA PRO A 621 -47.11 1.40 -7.80
C PRO A 621 -48.63 1.34 -7.58
N ARG A 622 -49.32 2.47 -7.78
CA ARG A 622 -50.79 2.54 -7.64
C ARG A 622 -51.44 1.83 -8.83
N ILE A 623 -52.27 0.83 -8.57
CA ILE A 623 -53.03 0.07 -9.59
C ILE A 623 -54.53 0.30 -9.33
N ASP A 624 -54.91 1.55 -9.11
CA ASP A 624 -56.29 1.91 -8.78
C ASP A 624 -57.02 2.33 -10.07
N GLY A 625 -57.35 1.36 -10.92
CA GLY A 625 -58.10 1.58 -12.17
C GLY A 625 -57.82 0.51 -13.24
N ALA A 626 -58.84 0.15 -14.02
CA ALA A 626 -58.72 -0.81 -15.14
C ALA A 626 -58.36 -0.13 -16.49
N ASP A 627 -58.10 1.18 -16.46
CA ASP A 627 -57.92 2.01 -17.64
C ASP A 627 -56.43 2.11 -18.05
N GLU A 628 -56.17 2.25 -19.34
CA GLU A 628 -54.80 2.23 -19.91
C GLU A 628 -53.89 3.34 -19.33
N GLU A 629 -54.44 4.50 -18.97
CA GLU A 629 -53.69 5.60 -18.32
C GLU A 629 -53.14 5.20 -16.94
N ALA A 630 -53.94 4.52 -16.11
CA ALA A 630 -53.50 4.05 -14.79
C ALA A 630 -52.39 3.01 -14.90
N ARG A 631 -52.44 2.16 -15.94
CA ARG A 631 -51.39 1.19 -16.27
C ARG A 631 -50.09 1.88 -16.70
N GLN A 632 -50.17 2.93 -17.52
CA GLN A 632 -49.00 3.72 -17.94
C GLN A 632 -48.37 4.45 -16.75
N GLU A 633 -49.17 5.04 -15.86
CA GLU A 633 -48.66 5.70 -14.65
C GLU A 633 -47.95 4.73 -13.70
N ALA A 634 -48.49 3.52 -13.51
CA ALA A 634 -47.86 2.46 -12.73
C ALA A 634 -46.51 2.01 -13.33
N ILE A 635 -46.42 1.90 -14.67
CA ILE A 635 -45.18 1.57 -15.38
C ILE A 635 -44.15 2.68 -15.22
N GLU A 636 -44.55 3.95 -15.30
CA GLU A 636 -43.62 5.08 -15.14
C GLU A 636 -43.12 5.21 -13.70
N GLN A 637 -44.00 5.02 -12.70
CA GLN A 637 -43.59 4.93 -11.30
C GLN A 637 -42.59 3.79 -11.06
N LEU A 638 -42.80 2.64 -11.69
CA LEU A 638 -41.87 1.52 -11.60
C LEU A 638 -40.53 1.84 -12.28
N ARG A 639 -40.55 2.49 -13.46
CA ARG A 639 -39.35 2.94 -14.17
C ARG A 639 -38.51 3.88 -13.31
N LEU A 640 -39.15 4.87 -12.68
CA LEU A 640 -38.49 5.81 -11.76
C LEU A 640 -37.91 5.09 -10.53
N THR A 641 -38.64 4.11 -9.98
CA THR A 641 -38.17 3.28 -8.86
C THR A 641 -36.93 2.47 -9.25
N ILE A 642 -36.94 1.83 -10.43
CA ILE A 642 -35.79 1.10 -10.98
C ILE A 642 -34.61 2.06 -11.20
N GLN A 643 -34.85 3.24 -11.76
CA GLN A 643 -33.80 4.24 -12.00
C GLN A 643 -33.17 4.70 -10.68
N ARG A 644 -33.99 4.98 -9.65
CA ARG A 644 -33.51 5.35 -8.32
C ARG A 644 -32.73 4.22 -7.65
N SER A 645 -33.20 2.98 -7.77
CA SER A 645 -32.46 1.80 -7.30
C SER A 645 -31.10 1.69 -7.95
N ARG A 646 -30.98 1.91 -9.27
CA ARG A 646 -29.69 1.87 -9.98
C ARG A 646 -28.76 3.00 -9.52
N LEU A 647 -29.28 4.21 -9.34
CA LEU A 647 -28.49 5.34 -8.84
C LEU A 647 -27.95 5.08 -7.44
N LEU A 648 -28.76 4.48 -6.55
CA LEU A 648 -28.31 4.09 -5.22
C LEU A 648 -27.29 2.95 -5.28
N ASP A 649 -27.54 1.90 -6.07
CA ASP A 649 -26.61 0.78 -6.20
C ASP A 649 -25.23 1.22 -6.74
N ASN A 650 -25.19 2.23 -7.63
CA ASN A 650 -23.94 2.83 -8.13
C ASN A 650 -23.12 3.56 -7.05
N GLU A 651 -23.75 4.03 -5.97
CA GLU A 651 -23.05 4.61 -4.82
C GLU A 651 -22.59 3.55 -3.81
N HIS A 652 -22.87 2.27 -4.08
CA HIS A 652 -22.44 1.11 -3.29
C HIS A 652 -22.78 1.20 -1.79
N PRO A 653 -24.05 1.46 -1.42
CA PRO A 653 -24.48 1.54 -0.03
C PRO A 653 -24.17 0.25 0.72
N PRO A 654 -24.04 0.30 2.06
CA PRO A 654 -23.94 -0.92 2.85
C PRO A 654 -25.10 -1.86 2.50
N ALA A 655 -24.79 -3.09 2.12
CA ALA A 655 -25.78 -4.08 1.71
C ALA A 655 -25.95 -5.13 2.83
N VAL A 656 -27.13 -5.12 3.46
CA VAL A 656 -27.44 -5.96 4.62
C VAL A 656 -28.21 -7.23 4.21
N ILE A 657 -28.90 -7.22 3.06
CA ILE A 657 -29.67 -8.38 2.58
C ILE A 657 -28.72 -9.34 1.85
N PRO A 658 -28.43 -10.53 2.41
CA PRO A 658 -27.50 -11.49 1.80
C PRO A 658 -28.16 -12.29 0.68
N PRO A 659 -27.40 -12.75 -0.33
CA PRO A 659 -27.93 -13.66 -1.34
C PRO A 659 -28.31 -15.02 -0.75
N GLN A 660 -29.31 -15.67 -1.36
CA GLN A 660 -29.81 -16.99 -0.92
C GLN A 660 -28.88 -18.13 -1.33
N GLU A 661 -28.19 -17.99 -2.46
CA GLU A 661 -27.24 -18.96 -3.01
C GLU A 661 -25.84 -18.35 -3.13
N ALA A 662 -24.81 -19.20 -3.16
CA ALA A 662 -23.46 -18.76 -3.46
C ALA A 662 -23.29 -18.67 -4.98
N ALA A 663 -22.85 -17.53 -5.50
CA ALA A 663 -22.53 -17.38 -6.91
C ALA A 663 -21.32 -18.29 -7.28
N PRO A 664 -21.35 -18.99 -8.43
CA PRO A 664 -20.16 -19.66 -8.97
C PRO A 664 -19.03 -18.63 -9.19
N LEU A 665 -17.78 -19.04 -8.91
CA LEU A 665 -16.59 -18.16 -8.94
C LEU A 665 -16.28 -17.57 -10.34
N ASP A 666 -16.85 -18.15 -11.39
CA ASP A 666 -16.56 -18.00 -12.81
C ASP A 666 -17.67 -17.30 -13.62
N GLN A 667 -18.81 -16.94 -13.00
CA GLN A 667 -19.90 -16.21 -13.67
C GLN A 667 -19.90 -14.72 -13.33
N VAL A 668 -19.85 -13.87 -14.37
CA VAL A 668 -19.80 -12.39 -14.29
C VAL A 668 -21.16 -11.76 -13.92
N SER A 669 -22.26 -12.51 -14.00
CA SER A 669 -23.54 -12.09 -13.43
C SER A 669 -24.40 -13.32 -13.20
N ALA A 670 -24.18 -14.03 -12.09
CA ALA A 670 -25.27 -14.85 -11.58
C ALA A 670 -26.35 -13.85 -11.16
N GLY A 671 -27.52 -13.89 -11.81
CA GLY A 671 -28.53 -12.81 -11.76
C GLY A 671 -28.96 -12.33 -10.36
N PRO A 672 -29.98 -11.47 -10.26
CA PRO A 672 -30.33 -10.69 -9.06
C PRO A 672 -30.47 -11.45 -7.72
N ALA A 673 -30.65 -12.77 -7.73
CA ALA A 673 -30.76 -13.61 -6.54
C ALA A 673 -29.42 -13.88 -5.82
N ASN A 674 -28.28 -13.62 -6.48
CA ASN A 674 -26.94 -14.05 -6.05
C ASN A 674 -26.02 -12.90 -5.61
N GLU A 675 -26.59 -11.70 -5.39
CA GLU A 675 -25.86 -10.52 -4.95
C GLU A 675 -26.33 -10.01 -3.58
N TRP A 676 -25.43 -9.35 -2.85
CA TRP A 676 -25.79 -8.60 -1.64
C TRP A 676 -26.52 -7.33 -2.01
N GLN A 677 -27.61 -7.02 -1.30
CA GLN A 677 -28.48 -5.89 -1.65
C GLN A 677 -28.71 -4.94 -0.47
N SER A 678 -28.85 -3.66 -0.79
CA SER A 678 -29.50 -2.68 0.08
C SER A 678 -31.01 -2.96 0.12
N LEU A 679 -31.70 -2.43 1.13
CA LEU A 679 -33.13 -2.70 1.29
C LEU A 679 -33.97 -2.12 0.14
N TYR A 680 -33.70 -0.89 -0.30
CA TYR A 680 -34.40 -0.27 -1.42
C TYR A 680 -34.25 -1.10 -2.70
N SER A 681 -33.05 -1.58 -3.00
CA SER A 681 -32.77 -2.42 -4.17
C SER A 681 -33.47 -3.78 -4.05
N ALA A 682 -33.40 -4.42 -2.88
CA ALA A 682 -34.06 -5.71 -2.64
C ALA A 682 -35.59 -5.62 -2.79
N VAL A 683 -36.22 -4.57 -2.24
CA VAL A 683 -37.67 -4.35 -2.35
C VAL A 683 -38.06 -3.99 -3.78
N THR A 684 -37.31 -3.10 -4.46
CA THR A 684 -37.56 -2.74 -5.87
C THR A 684 -37.53 -3.98 -6.76
N ARG A 685 -36.54 -4.84 -6.59
CA ARG A 685 -36.42 -6.10 -7.35
C ARG A 685 -37.57 -7.06 -7.05
N ALA A 686 -37.97 -7.19 -5.79
CA ALA A 686 -39.13 -7.99 -5.40
C ALA A 686 -40.44 -7.46 -6.02
N MET A 687 -40.61 -6.13 -6.12
CA MET A 687 -41.75 -5.49 -6.78
C MET A 687 -41.77 -5.75 -8.30
N VAL A 688 -40.63 -5.54 -8.97
CA VAL A 688 -40.47 -5.82 -10.42
C VAL A 688 -40.79 -7.28 -10.71
N ALA A 689 -40.24 -8.21 -9.91
CA ALA A 689 -40.49 -9.65 -10.06
C ALA A 689 -41.97 -10.00 -9.88
N ARG A 690 -42.69 -9.32 -8.98
CA ARG A 690 -44.13 -9.51 -8.78
C ARG A 690 -44.98 -8.96 -9.92
N MET A 691 -44.55 -7.89 -10.58
CA MET A 691 -45.36 -7.17 -11.59
C MET A 691 -45.26 -7.75 -13.01
N PHE A 692 -44.10 -8.27 -13.42
CA PHE A 692 -43.88 -8.76 -14.79
C PHE A 692 -44.14 -10.28 -15.00
N ASP A 693 -44.89 -10.88 -14.06
CA ASP A 693 -45.69 -12.12 -14.19
C ASP A 693 -45.05 -13.49 -13.85
N GLY A 694 -45.93 -14.43 -13.45
CA GLY A 694 -45.62 -15.76 -12.94
C GLY A 694 -45.17 -16.78 -13.97
N ARG A 695 -44.09 -17.50 -13.66
CA ARG A 695 -43.87 -18.88 -14.07
C ARG A 695 -43.39 -19.67 -12.86
N GLU A 696 -44.29 -20.44 -12.24
CA GLU A 696 -43.92 -21.44 -11.25
C GLU A 696 -42.81 -22.35 -11.83
N GLY A 697 -41.70 -22.51 -11.11
CA GLY A 697 -40.64 -23.46 -11.45
C GLY A 697 -39.28 -22.88 -11.89
N GLN A 698 -39.11 -21.55 -12.02
CA GLN A 698 -37.77 -20.96 -12.24
C GLN A 698 -37.07 -20.61 -10.91
N PRO A 699 -35.83 -21.07 -10.66
CA PRO A 699 -35.10 -20.82 -9.40
C PRO A 699 -34.76 -19.34 -9.13
N ALA A 700 -34.71 -18.51 -10.17
CA ALA A 700 -34.09 -17.19 -10.13
C ALA A 700 -34.90 -16.07 -9.44
N PHE A 701 -36.14 -16.32 -8.97
CA PHE A 701 -37.03 -15.24 -8.54
C PHE A 701 -37.94 -15.59 -7.35
N ARG A 702 -37.36 -16.02 -6.22
CA ARG A 702 -38.04 -16.00 -4.90
C ARG A 702 -37.66 -14.72 -4.15
N PRO A 703 -38.62 -13.91 -3.64
CA PRO A 703 -38.29 -12.74 -2.84
C PRO A 703 -37.46 -13.18 -1.63
N ASN A 704 -36.39 -12.44 -1.36
CA ASN A 704 -35.44 -12.83 -0.34
C ASN A 704 -36.15 -12.87 1.03
N PRO A 705 -36.16 -14.03 1.73
CA PRO A 705 -36.91 -14.15 2.98
C PRO A 705 -36.33 -13.28 4.11
N ALA A 706 -35.16 -12.67 3.90
CA ALA A 706 -34.57 -11.71 4.82
C ALA A 706 -35.20 -10.30 4.77
N ILE A 707 -35.94 -9.95 3.69
CA ILE A 707 -36.50 -8.60 3.49
C ILE A 707 -37.47 -8.22 4.61
N PHE A 708 -38.50 -9.03 4.84
CA PHE A 708 -39.53 -8.73 5.85
C PHE A 708 -38.99 -8.73 7.28
N PRO A 709 -38.21 -9.74 7.75
CA PRO A 709 -37.61 -9.70 9.08
C PRO A 709 -36.71 -8.49 9.30
N PHE A 710 -36.03 -8.00 8.25
CA PHE A 710 -35.20 -6.80 8.36
C PHE A 710 -36.04 -5.51 8.42
N LEU A 711 -37.10 -5.40 7.62
CA LEU A 711 -38.07 -4.30 7.72
C LEU A 711 -38.69 -4.21 9.13
N GLU A 712 -39.09 -5.36 9.68
CA GLU A 712 -39.63 -5.44 11.03
C GLU A 712 -38.61 -5.06 12.10
N LEU A 713 -37.33 -5.39 11.91
CA LEU A 713 -36.25 -4.92 12.77
C LEU A 713 -36.11 -3.39 12.72
N LEU A 714 -36.09 -2.79 11.52
CA LEU A 714 -36.01 -1.33 11.37
C LEU A 714 -37.18 -0.61 12.04
N ALA A 715 -38.40 -1.17 11.92
CA ALA A 715 -39.60 -0.59 12.53
C ALA A 715 -39.58 -0.55 14.07
N VAL A 716 -38.74 -1.37 14.71
CA VAL A 716 -38.66 -1.45 16.19
C VAL A 716 -37.34 -0.95 16.77
N VAL A 717 -36.51 -0.24 15.99
CA VAL A 717 -35.18 0.26 16.43
C VAL A 717 -35.29 1.13 17.70
N ASP A 718 -36.29 2.00 17.77
CA ASP A 718 -36.54 2.89 18.93
C ASP A 718 -37.63 2.35 19.90
N SER A 719 -38.04 1.10 19.73
CA SER A 719 -39.00 0.45 20.63
C SER A 719 -38.36 -0.08 21.91
N GLU A 720 -39.18 -0.63 22.82
CA GLU A 720 -38.71 -1.29 24.04
C GLU A 720 -37.66 -2.39 23.75
N PRO A 721 -36.64 -2.56 24.62
CA PRO A 721 -35.57 -3.55 24.48
C PRO A 721 -36.01 -4.97 24.11
N SER A 722 -37.10 -5.47 24.71
CA SER A 722 -37.62 -6.81 24.48
C SER A 722 -38.07 -7.02 23.03
N LYS A 723 -38.80 -6.04 22.45
CA LYS A 723 -39.29 -6.07 21.07
C LYS A 723 -38.14 -5.99 20.07
N PHE A 724 -37.20 -5.07 20.30
CA PHE A 724 -36.00 -4.94 19.48
C PHE A 724 -35.19 -6.24 19.47
N ASN A 725 -34.91 -6.80 20.66
CA ASN A 725 -34.14 -8.04 20.79
C ASN A 725 -34.83 -9.23 20.11
N ALA A 726 -36.17 -9.31 20.17
CA ALA A 726 -36.94 -10.35 19.50
C ALA A 726 -36.81 -10.26 17.97
N LYS A 727 -37.03 -9.08 17.37
CA LYS A 727 -36.94 -8.88 15.92
C LYS A 727 -35.50 -8.99 15.39
N LEU A 728 -34.52 -8.58 16.18
CA LEU A 728 -33.11 -8.81 15.86
C LEU A 728 -32.79 -10.30 15.75
N ASN A 729 -33.27 -11.11 16.69
CA ASN A 729 -33.08 -12.56 16.68
C ASN A 729 -33.82 -13.24 15.52
N GLU A 730 -35.00 -12.74 15.16
CA GLU A 730 -35.77 -13.20 14.00
C GLU A 730 -35.00 -12.96 12.70
N TYR A 731 -34.51 -11.73 12.47
CA TYR A 731 -33.69 -11.40 11.32
C TYR A 731 -32.41 -12.25 11.25
N LYS A 732 -31.65 -12.34 12.35
CA LYS A 732 -30.44 -13.17 12.41
C LYS A 732 -30.74 -14.65 12.14
N SER A 733 -31.89 -15.15 12.57
CA SER A 733 -32.30 -16.53 12.30
C SER A 733 -32.68 -16.74 10.84
N ALA A 734 -33.35 -15.76 10.21
CA ALA A 734 -33.74 -15.83 8.80
C ALA A 734 -32.52 -15.95 7.85
N ILE A 735 -31.45 -15.19 8.12
CA ILE A 735 -30.24 -15.20 7.28
C ILE A 735 -29.26 -16.33 7.61
N ARG A 736 -29.38 -16.98 8.77
CA ARG A 736 -28.40 -17.97 9.27
C ARG A 736 -28.31 -19.22 8.39
N SER A 737 -29.38 -19.56 7.69
CA SER A 737 -29.44 -20.70 6.78
C SER A 737 -28.74 -20.45 5.45
N PHE A 738 -28.48 -19.19 5.09
CA PHE A 738 -27.90 -18.85 3.78
C PHE A 738 -26.43 -19.31 3.73
N PRO A 739 -25.99 -20.01 2.66
CA PRO A 739 -24.63 -20.56 2.56
C PRO A 739 -23.54 -19.50 2.75
N VAL A 740 -23.69 -18.35 2.08
CA VAL A 740 -22.74 -17.22 2.14
C VAL A 740 -22.60 -16.70 3.57
N VAL A 741 -23.71 -16.59 4.31
CA VAL A 741 -23.71 -16.13 5.71
C VAL A 741 -23.05 -17.15 6.63
N LYS A 742 -23.31 -18.45 6.42
CA LYS A 742 -22.75 -19.53 7.25
C LYS A 742 -21.21 -19.55 7.25
N GLU A 743 -20.60 -19.28 6.10
CA GLU A 743 -19.13 -19.25 5.95
C GLU A 743 -18.50 -18.04 6.64
N ILE A 744 -19.13 -16.87 6.54
CA ILE A 744 -18.54 -15.60 6.97
C ILE A 744 -18.90 -15.20 8.41
N THR A 745 -20.00 -15.71 8.98
CA THR A 745 -20.49 -15.31 10.32
C THR A 745 -19.41 -15.44 11.40
N LYS A 746 -18.58 -16.49 11.34
CA LYS A 746 -17.48 -16.68 12.31
C LYS A 746 -16.46 -15.54 12.25
N LYS A 747 -16.09 -15.09 11.04
CA LYS A 747 -15.16 -13.98 10.83
C LYS A 747 -15.80 -12.65 11.23
N ALA A 748 -17.05 -12.41 10.83
CA ALA A 748 -17.78 -11.18 11.16
C ALA A 748 -17.93 -10.99 12.68
N ASN A 749 -18.34 -12.04 13.41
CA ASN A 749 -18.47 -11.99 14.88
C ASN A 749 -17.12 -11.77 15.56
N PHE A 750 -16.07 -12.42 15.05
CA PHE A 750 -14.71 -12.23 15.58
C PHE A 750 -14.18 -10.82 15.30
N GLU A 751 -14.48 -10.22 14.14
CA GLU A 751 -14.11 -8.83 13.83
C GLU A 751 -14.83 -7.86 14.78
N ALA A 752 -16.13 -8.03 15.02
CA ALA A 752 -16.87 -7.22 15.97
C ALA A 752 -16.27 -7.30 17.39
N TRP A 753 -15.92 -8.52 17.83
CA TRP A 753 -15.21 -8.72 19.10
C TRP A 753 -13.82 -8.07 19.10
N TYR A 754 -13.05 -8.21 18.02
CA TYR A 754 -11.71 -7.65 17.87
C TYR A 754 -11.72 -6.12 17.93
N ASN A 755 -12.68 -5.48 17.25
CA ASN A 755 -12.87 -4.04 17.28
C ASN A 755 -13.26 -3.54 18.66
N GLY A 756 -14.12 -4.29 19.38
CA GLY A 756 -14.46 -4.00 20.77
C GLY A 756 -13.27 -4.15 21.73
N PHE A 757 -12.42 -5.17 21.53
CA PHE A 757 -11.22 -5.40 22.33
C PHE A 757 -10.13 -4.34 22.07
N ASN A 758 -9.95 -3.94 20.81
CA ASN A 758 -8.97 -2.96 20.34
C ASN A 758 -7.54 -3.16 20.93
N PRO A 759 -6.89 -4.30 20.63
CA PRO A 759 -5.60 -4.65 21.21
C PRO A 759 -4.49 -3.65 20.87
N THR A 760 -4.53 -3.01 19.70
CA THR A 760 -3.54 -2.01 19.27
C THR A 760 -3.61 -0.75 20.14
N SER A 761 -4.80 -0.28 20.50
CA SER A 761 -4.95 0.86 21.40
C SER A 761 -4.43 0.56 22.80
N ILE A 762 -4.71 -0.64 23.34
CA ILE A 762 -4.17 -1.08 24.64
C ILE A 762 -2.64 -1.15 24.59
N SER A 763 -2.08 -1.81 23.57
CA SER A 763 -0.62 -1.90 23.39
C SER A 763 0.04 -0.53 23.33
N ARG A 764 -0.56 0.45 22.64
CA ARG A 764 -0.05 1.82 22.58
C ARG A 764 0.08 2.47 23.96
N TRP A 765 -0.94 2.34 24.81
CA TRP A 765 -0.89 2.89 26.18
C TRP A 765 0.09 2.14 27.09
N LEU A 766 0.20 0.82 26.94
CA LEU A 766 1.20 0.02 27.65
C LEU A 766 2.64 0.39 27.24
N TYR A 767 2.89 0.68 25.96
CA TYR A 767 4.18 1.20 25.51
C TYR A 767 4.47 2.59 26.08
N LEU A 768 3.48 3.49 26.14
CA LEU A 768 3.62 4.79 26.79
C LEU A 768 3.97 4.66 28.28
N LEU A 769 3.29 3.76 28.99
CA LEU A 769 3.62 3.44 30.37
C LEU A 769 5.06 2.90 30.49
N ALA A 770 5.45 1.99 29.60
CA ALA A 770 6.81 1.44 29.58
C ALA A 770 7.88 2.51 29.33
N ILE A 771 7.62 3.53 28.49
CA ILE A 771 8.53 4.67 28.31
C ILE A 771 8.77 5.40 29.63
N VAL A 772 7.68 5.75 30.34
CA VAL A 772 7.77 6.45 31.63
C VAL A 772 8.56 5.62 32.64
N LEU A 773 8.24 4.32 32.74
CA LEU A 773 8.94 3.40 33.64
C LEU A 773 10.41 3.19 33.25
N SER A 774 10.76 3.20 31.96
CA SER A 774 12.15 3.17 31.50
C SER A 774 12.93 4.40 31.97
N PHE A 775 12.38 5.61 31.85
CA PHE A 775 13.03 6.81 32.38
C PHE A 775 13.19 6.78 33.90
N ILE A 776 12.17 6.33 34.63
CA ILE A 776 12.26 6.14 36.09
C ILE A 776 13.36 5.13 36.44
N SER A 777 13.50 4.04 35.66
CA SER A 777 14.54 3.03 35.90
C SER A 777 15.97 3.56 35.76
N PHE A 778 16.18 4.61 34.97
CA PHE A 778 17.47 5.29 34.86
C PHE A 778 17.79 6.16 36.07
N LEU A 779 16.76 6.63 36.79
CA LEU A 779 16.91 7.48 37.96
C LEU A 779 16.93 6.69 39.28
N ALA A 780 16.08 5.67 39.41
CA ALA A 780 15.91 4.86 40.61
C ALA A 780 15.60 3.38 40.31
N TRP A 781 15.95 2.48 41.24
CA TRP A 781 15.61 1.05 41.19
C TRP A 781 16.02 0.32 39.89
N ARG A 782 17.22 0.61 39.40
CA ARG A 782 17.67 0.26 38.05
C ARG A 782 17.50 -1.21 37.65
N SER A 783 17.81 -2.17 38.51
CA SER A 783 17.75 -3.60 38.14
C SER A 783 16.32 -4.16 38.17
N GLY A 784 15.60 -3.97 39.28
CA GLY A 784 14.24 -4.50 39.45
C GLY A 784 13.22 -3.87 38.51
N LEU A 785 13.26 -2.55 38.34
CA LEU A 785 12.33 -1.84 37.47
C LEU A 785 12.62 -2.13 35.99
N ASN A 786 13.89 -2.22 35.59
CA ASN A 786 14.24 -2.60 34.22
C ASN A 786 13.77 -4.02 33.88
N GLN A 787 13.89 -4.96 34.83
CA GLN A 787 13.34 -6.30 34.66
C GLN A 787 11.82 -6.28 34.53
N PHE A 788 11.11 -5.51 35.37
CA PHE A 788 9.67 -5.32 35.26
C PHE A 788 9.27 -4.78 33.87
N VAL A 789 9.97 -3.74 33.39
CA VAL A 789 9.72 -3.15 32.07
C VAL A 789 9.94 -4.16 30.94
N SER A 790 11.01 -4.98 30.99
CA SER A 790 11.22 -6.01 29.97
C SER A 790 10.07 -7.02 29.89
N TRP A 791 9.53 -7.45 31.04
CA TRP A 791 8.40 -8.38 31.06
C TRP A 791 7.06 -7.72 30.69
N LEU A 792 6.89 -6.44 31.04
CA LEU A 792 5.75 -5.62 30.61
C LEU A 792 5.75 -5.49 29.07
N LEU A 793 6.91 -5.18 28.49
CA LEU A 793 7.09 -5.10 27.04
C LEU A 793 6.90 -6.45 26.35
N LEU A 794 7.33 -7.55 26.97
CA LEU A 794 7.09 -8.90 26.45
C LEU A 794 5.58 -9.23 26.44
N GLY A 795 4.85 -8.95 27.51
CA GLY A 795 3.40 -9.12 27.55
C GLY A 795 2.68 -8.22 26.52
N THR A 796 3.15 -6.98 26.38
CA THR A 796 2.63 -6.03 25.37
C THR A 796 2.93 -6.51 23.95
N LEU A 797 4.09 -7.13 23.71
CA LEU A 797 4.47 -7.73 22.44
C LEU A 797 3.58 -8.93 22.09
N VAL A 798 3.18 -9.76 23.07
CA VAL A 798 2.21 -10.83 22.85
C VAL A 798 0.87 -10.26 22.39
N LEU A 799 0.38 -9.20 23.04
CA LEU A 799 -0.84 -8.51 22.64
C LEU A 799 -0.74 -7.89 21.23
N HIS A 800 0.40 -7.28 20.92
CA HIS A 800 0.68 -6.71 19.60
C HIS A 800 0.75 -7.79 18.52
N THR A 801 1.38 -8.93 18.83
CA THR A 801 1.46 -10.10 17.93
C THR A 801 0.07 -10.69 17.69
N PHE A 802 -0.76 -10.79 18.74
CA PHE A 802 -2.16 -11.18 18.61
C PHE A 802 -2.92 -10.22 17.68
N ALA A 803 -2.70 -8.91 17.81
CA ALA A 803 -3.34 -7.92 16.94
C ALA A 803 -3.01 -8.14 15.47
N ILE A 804 -1.75 -8.43 15.13
CA ILE A 804 -1.32 -8.73 13.76
C ILE A 804 -1.90 -10.07 13.29
N GLY A 805 -1.80 -11.13 14.10
CA GLY A 805 -2.31 -12.46 13.75
C GLY A 805 -3.83 -12.49 13.52
N ALA A 806 -4.59 -11.80 14.37
CA ALA A 806 -6.03 -11.63 14.22
C ALA A 806 -6.39 -10.94 12.89
N ARG A 807 -5.63 -9.91 12.49
CA ARG A 807 -5.81 -9.23 11.21
C ARG A 807 -5.50 -10.14 10.02
N ILE A 808 -4.39 -10.89 10.07
CA ILE A 808 -4.03 -11.87 9.02
C ILE A 808 -5.16 -12.90 8.84
N TRP A 809 -5.74 -13.40 9.93
CA TRP A 809 -6.83 -14.36 9.86
C TRP A 809 -8.13 -13.75 9.30
N LEU A 810 -8.46 -12.52 9.70
CA LEU A 810 -9.64 -11.79 9.21
C LEU A 810 -9.55 -11.50 7.71
N THR A 811 -8.42 -10.94 7.26
CA THR A 811 -8.23 -10.53 5.87
C THR A 811 -7.83 -11.69 4.96
N GLY A 812 -7.26 -12.77 5.51
CA GLY A 812 -6.63 -13.83 4.73
C GLY A 812 -5.34 -13.39 4.04
N ARG A 813 -4.76 -12.26 4.45
CA ARG A 813 -3.63 -11.61 3.77
C ARG A 813 -2.41 -11.46 4.70
N PRO A 814 -1.19 -11.31 4.13
CA PRO A 814 0.03 -11.03 4.88
C PRO A 814 -0.06 -9.80 5.80
N PRO A 815 0.85 -9.62 6.78
CA PRO A 815 0.75 -8.58 7.81
C PRO A 815 0.81 -7.14 7.29
N VAL A 816 1.28 -6.92 6.06
CA VAL A 816 1.49 -5.58 5.48
C VAL A 816 0.74 -5.47 4.16
N VAL A 817 -0.36 -4.72 4.19
CA VAL A 817 -1.28 -4.54 3.04
C VAL A 817 -1.52 -3.07 2.69
N ASN A 818 -1.26 -2.16 3.64
CA ASN A 818 -1.46 -0.72 3.51
C ASN A 818 -0.58 0.04 4.51
N LEU A 819 -0.59 1.38 4.45
CA LEU A 819 0.23 2.21 5.35
C LEU A 819 -0.07 1.97 6.84
N TYR A 820 -1.35 1.79 7.20
CA TYR A 820 -1.77 1.49 8.58
C TYR A 820 -1.13 0.20 9.11
N SER A 821 -1.30 -0.91 8.37
CA SER A 821 -0.77 -2.22 8.75
C SER A 821 0.77 -2.25 8.71
N SER A 822 1.40 -1.52 7.79
CA SER A 822 2.85 -1.34 7.76
C SER A 822 3.38 -0.67 9.03
N ALA A 823 2.68 0.34 9.55
CA ALA A 823 3.10 1.04 10.78
C ALA A 823 3.04 0.11 12.00
N ILE A 824 1.97 -0.69 12.13
CA ILE A 824 1.84 -1.72 13.17
C ILE A 824 3.02 -2.71 13.07
N PHE A 825 3.29 -3.23 11.87
CA PHE A 825 4.33 -4.22 11.65
C PHE A 825 5.75 -3.67 11.93
N ILE A 826 6.06 -2.44 11.52
CA ILE A 826 7.32 -1.76 11.85
C ILE A 826 7.48 -1.66 13.37
N GLY A 827 6.43 -1.22 14.07
CA GLY A 827 6.43 -1.14 15.54
C GLY A 827 6.74 -2.48 16.20
N TRP A 828 6.06 -3.54 15.75
CA TRP A 828 6.31 -4.90 16.21
C TRP A 828 7.77 -5.33 15.99
N GLY A 829 8.31 -5.13 14.78
CA GLY A 829 9.70 -5.45 14.44
C GLY A 829 10.72 -4.70 15.30
N CYS A 830 10.51 -3.39 15.52
CA CYS A 830 11.37 -2.59 16.39
C CYS A 830 11.30 -3.03 17.86
N VAL A 831 10.12 -3.45 18.36
CA VAL A 831 9.97 -3.95 19.74
C VAL A 831 10.72 -5.27 19.91
N VAL A 832 10.59 -6.20 18.97
CA VAL A 832 11.35 -7.46 18.96
C VAL A 832 12.85 -7.18 18.97
N ALA A 833 13.32 -6.30 18.08
CA ALA A 833 14.73 -5.92 18.01
C ALA A 833 15.20 -5.21 19.28
N GLY A 834 14.41 -4.29 19.85
CA GLY A 834 14.75 -3.58 21.09
C GLY A 834 14.83 -4.51 22.30
N LEU A 835 13.91 -5.47 22.43
CA LEU A 835 13.98 -6.52 23.46
C LEU A 835 15.20 -7.42 23.26
N ALA A 836 15.50 -7.83 22.03
CA ALA A 836 16.71 -8.60 21.73
C ALA A 836 17.98 -7.83 22.15
N LEU A 837 18.08 -6.55 21.78
CA LEU A 837 19.18 -5.68 22.20
C LEU A 837 19.26 -5.52 23.72
N GLU A 838 18.13 -5.45 24.42
CA GLU A 838 18.12 -5.42 25.89
C GLU A 838 18.65 -6.72 26.49
N THR A 839 18.27 -7.88 25.96
CA THR A 839 18.78 -9.17 26.47
C THR A 839 20.30 -9.31 26.32
N LEU A 840 20.88 -8.68 25.30
CA LEU A 840 22.31 -8.68 25.00
C LEU A 840 23.08 -7.65 25.85
N PHE A 841 22.64 -6.39 25.89
CA PHE A 841 23.42 -5.30 26.49
C PHE A 841 23.00 -4.93 27.91
N ARG A 842 21.76 -5.27 28.32
CA ARG A 842 21.18 -5.08 29.67
C ARG A 842 21.40 -3.68 30.25
N MET A 843 21.13 -2.65 29.46
CA MET A 843 21.33 -1.25 29.86
C MET A 843 20.03 -0.51 30.20
N GLY A 844 18.88 -1.11 29.89
CA GLY A 844 17.56 -0.49 29.86
C GLY A 844 17.28 0.36 28.62
N ILE A 845 18.30 0.64 27.81
CA ILE A 845 18.15 1.42 26.56
C ILE A 845 17.44 0.58 25.49
N GLY A 846 17.61 -0.74 25.47
CA GLY A 846 16.86 -1.62 24.55
C GLY A 846 15.36 -1.60 24.86
N ASN A 847 15.01 -1.63 26.15
CA ASN A 847 13.64 -1.44 26.61
C ASN A 847 13.07 -0.07 26.21
N LEU A 848 13.83 1.02 26.44
CA LEU A 848 13.39 2.36 26.04
C LEU A 848 13.17 2.45 24.52
N ALA A 849 14.09 1.90 23.72
CA ALA A 849 13.98 1.90 22.27
C ALA A 849 12.76 1.09 21.79
N ALA A 850 12.52 -0.09 22.35
CA ALA A 850 11.33 -0.89 22.08
C ALA A 850 10.04 -0.12 22.42
N ALA A 851 9.98 0.49 23.61
CA ALA A 851 8.81 1.22 24.08
C ALA A 851 8.53 2.48 23.22
N LEU A 852 9.57 3.27 22.90
CA LEU A 852 9.46 4.44 22.04
C LEU A 852 9.01 4.07 20.62
N SER A 853 9.68 3.11 19.98
CA SER A 853 9.30 2.70 18.62
C SER A 853 7.89 2.11 18.59
N GLY A 854 7.52 1.25 19.54
CA GLY A 854 6.17 0.68 19.65
C GLY A 854 5.09 1.73 19.86
N ALA A 855 5.32 2.72 20.73
CA ALA A 855 4.36 3.80 20.95
C ALA A 855 4.22 4.73 19.73
N LEU A 856 5.34 5.20 19.17
CA LEU A 856 5.35 6.15 18.05
C LEU A 856 4.70 5.55 16.81
N THR A 857 5.02 4.31 16.46
CA THR A 857 4.45 3.63 15.28
C THR A 857 2.96 3.35 15.43
N LEU A 858 2.49 2.98 16.62
CA LEU A 858 1.05 2.84 16.88
C LEU A 858 0.32 4.19 16.95
N MET A 859 0.99 5.29 17.30
CA MET A 859 0.43 6.63 17.13
C MET A 859 0.31 7.01 15.65
N VAL A 860 1.31 6.68 14.83
CA VAL A 860 1.25 6.86 13.38
C VAL A 860 0.11 6.03 12.79
N ALA A 861 -0.02 4.75 13.18
CA ALA A 861 -1.13 3.90 12.75
C ALA A 861 -2.48 4.53 13.12
N TYR A 862 -2.63 5.03 14.34
CA TYR A 862 -3.84 5.74 14.75
C TYR A 862 -4.11 7.02 13.93
N GLY A 863 -3.08 7.76 13.53
CA GLY A 863 -3.23 8.92 12.67
C GLY A 863 -3.59 8.58 11.22
N LEU A 864 -3.27 7.36 10.77
CA LEU A 864 -3.61 6.82 9.44
C LEU A 864 -4.98 6.13 9.41
N ASP A 865 -5.64 6.00 10.56
CA ASP A 865 -6.95 5.38 10.68
C ASP A 865 -8.02 6.36 10.17
N THR A 866 -8.41 6.22 8.91
CA THR A 866 -9.40 7.07 8.23
C THR A 866 -10.71 6.34 7.92
N GLY A 867 -10.97 5.19 8.54
CA GLY A 867 -12.11 4.32 8.24
C GLY A 867 -11.71 2.84 8.25
N ASP A 868 -12.10 2.07 7.23
CA ASP A 868 -11.84 0.62 7.21
C ASP A 868 -10.37 0.26 6.99
N THR A 869 -9.60 0.09 8.06
CA THR A 869 -8.17 -0.28 7.94
C THR A 869 -7.91 -1.65 7.26
N MET A 870 -8.94 -2.45 6.96
CA MET A 870 -8.88 -3.78 6.32
C MET A 870 -9.53 -3.80 4.92
N HIS A 871 -9.38 -2.72 4.14
CA HIS A 871 -9.85 -2.64 2.75
C HIS A 871 -9.40 -3.82 1.86
N VAL A 872 -10.20 -4.11 0.83
CA VAL A 872 -9.79 -5.01 -0.26
C VAL A 872 -8.55 -4.46 -0.98
N LEU A 873 -7.67 -5.35 -1.43
CA LEU A 873 -6.49 -4.94 -2.18
C LEU A 873 -6.86 -4.58 -3.62
N GLN A 874 -6.13 -3.62 -4.19
CA GLN A 874 -6.10 -3.44 -5.63
C GLN A 874 -5.67 -4.74 -6.31
N ALA A 875 -6.23 -5.06 -7.46
CA ALA A 875 -5.92 -6.28 -8.21
C ALA A 875 -4.40 -6.51 -8.37
N VAL A 876 -3.61 -5.47 -8.69
CA VAL A 876 -2.14 -5.56 -8.81
C VAL A 876 -1.45 -6.05 -7.53
N LEU A 877 -2.06 -5.80 -6.37
CA LEU A 877 -1.54 -6.20 -5.06
C LEU A 877 -2.12 -7.53 -4.57
N ASP A 878 -3.10 -8.10 -5.27
CA ASP A 878 -3.72 -9.37 -4.91
C ASP A 878 -2.76 -10.53 -5.25
N THR A 879 -2.23 -11.15 -4.21
CA THR A 879 -0.79 -11.46 -4.11
C THR A 879 -0.26 -12.61 -4.98
N GLN A 880 0.97 -12.42 -5.49
CA GLN A 880 1.94 -13.49 -5.72
C GLN A 880 2.87 -13.62 -4.50
N PHE A 881 3.38 -14.82 -4.20
CA PHE A 881 4.30 -15.11 -3.08
C PHE A 881 5.46 -14.11 -2.96
N TRP A 882 5.99 -13.65 -4.09
CA TRP A 882 7.11 -12.72 -4.17
C TRP A 882 6.78 -11.31 -3.69
N LEU A 883 5.63 -10.76 -4.08
CA LEU A 883 5.19 -9.43 -3.63
C LEU A 883 5.05 -9.38 -2.10
N SER A 884 4.40 -10.40 -1.52
CA SER A 884 4.26 -10.51 -0.05
C SER A 884 5.63 -10.57 0.64
N THR A 885 6.52 -11.44 0.16
CA THR A 885 7.85 -11.63 0.75
C THR A 885 8.70 -10.37 0.62
N HIS A 886 8.63 -9.69 -0.54
CA HIS A 886 9.27 -8.41 -0.79
C HIS A 886 8.84 -7.34 0.22
N VAL A 887 7.53 -7.08 0.31
CA VAL A 887 6.98 -6.00 1.15
C VAL A 887 7.30 -6.23 2.62
N VAL A 888 7.18 -7.46 3.12
CA VAL A 888 7.53 -7.78 4.51
C VAL A 888 9.03 -7.58 4.76
N THR A 889 9.88 -8.07 3.86
CA THR A 889 11.34 -7.99 4.00
C THR A 889 11.83 -6.55 3.96
N VAL A 890 11.37 -5.73 3.00
CA VAL A 890 11.78 -4.34 2.88
C VAL A 890 11.30 -3.50 4.07
N THR A 891 10.09 -3.79 4.58
CA THR A 891 9.53 -3.11 5.76
C THR A 891 10.33 -3.40 7.04
N LEU A 892 10.89 -4.61 7.20
CA LEU A 892 11.84 -4.90 8.28
C LEU A 892 13.11 -4.04 8.16
N GLY A 893 13.60 -3.80 6.93
CA GLY A 893 14.69 -2.88 6.65
C GLY A 893 14.36 -1.45 7.09
N TYR A 894 13.14 -0.97 6.80
CA TYR A 894 12.68 0.36 7.20
C TYR A 894 12.65 0.50 8.73
N GLY A 895 12.06 -0.48 9.42
CA GLY A 895 12.01 -0.49 10.88
C GLY A 895 13.39 -0.55 11.52
N ALA A 896 14.34 -1.28 10.92
CA ALA A 896 15.71 -1.32 11.39
C ALA A 896 16.43 0.02 11.20
N THR A 897 16.29 0.70 10.05
CA THR A 897 16.88 2.05 9.88
C THR A 897 16.29 3.05 10.87
N LEU A 898 14.97 3.04 11.07
CA LEU A 898 14.30 3.90 12.07
C LEU A 898 14.81 3.65 13.50
N LEU A 899 14.99 2.37 13.86
CA LEU A 899 15.55 1.97 15.15
C LEU A 899 17.02 2.40 15.29
N ALA A 900 17.82 2.33 14.22
CA ALA A 900 19.20 2.80 14.23
C ALA A 900 19.29 4.30 14.53
N GLY A 901 18.46 5.13 13.88
CA GLY A 901 18.42 6.57 14.17
C GLY A 901 17.91 6.89 15.58
N LEU A 902 16.98 6.09 16.12
CA LEU A 902 16.56 6.20 17.52
C LEU A 902 17.71 5.88 18.50
N LEU A 903 18.47 4.80 18.25
CA LEU A 903 19.66 4.49 19.04
C LEU A 903 20.76 5.55 18.89
N GLY A 904 20.93 6.13 17.69
CA GLY A 904 21.79 7.27 17.44
C GLY A 904 21.36 8.50 18.25
N THR A 905 20.06 8.75 18.36
CA THR A 905 19.50 9.81 19.21
C THR A 905 19.80 9.55 20.69
N CYS A 906 19.61 8.32 21.17
CA CYS A 906 20.02 7.94 22.53
C CYS A 906 21.51 8.16 22.78
N ALA A 907 22.37 7.85 21.81
CA ALA A 907 23.81 8.10 21.90
C ALA A 907 24.13 9.60 22.01
N LEU A 908 23.45 10.45 21.24
CA LEU A 908 23.62 11.89 21.28
C LEU A 908 23.14 12.50 22.61
N VAL A 909 21.94 12.14 23.05
CA VAL A 909 21.36 12.61 24.32
C VAL A 909 22.26 12.20 25.49
N HIS A 910 22.77 10.96 25.50
CA HIS A 910 23.70 10.52 26.52
C HIS A 910 25.01 11.34 26.50
N ARG A 911 25.57 11.67 25.33
CA ARG A 911 26.76 12.54 25.23
C ARG A 911 26.50 13.94 25.80
N MET A 912 25.33 14.51 25.48
CA MET A 912 24.91 15.81 25.99
C MET A 912 24.73 15.81 27.52
N TRP A 913 24.14 14.75 28.07
CA TRP A 913 24.01 14.58 29.52
C TRP A 913 25.38 14.44 30.19
N ALA A 914 26.23 13.55 29.70
CA ALA A 914 27.54 13.28 30.28
C ALA A 914 28.44 14.53 30.35
N ARG A 915 28.25 15.49 29.43
CA ARG A 915 28.96 16.79 29.44
C ARG A 915 28.60 17.69 30.62
N ARG A 916 27.36 17.62 31.13
CA ARG A 916 26.84 18.59 32.11
C ARG A 916 27.27 18.28 33.55
N TYR A 917 27.75 17.06 33.80
CA TYR A 917 28.36 16.65 35.06
C TYR A 917 29.88 16.71 34.97
N LYS A 918 30.57 17.31 35.96
CA LYS A 918 32.02 17.12 36.16
C LYS A 918 32.21 15.74 36.80
N PRO A 919 32.61 14.69 36.05
CA PRO A 919 32.55 13.35 36.59
C PRO A 919 33.86 13.02 37.34
N ALA A 920 33.78 12.33 38.47
CA ALA A 920 34.94 11.59 39.01
C ALA A 920 35.47 10.62 37.94
N GLN A 921 36.75 10.24 37.98
CA GLN A 921 37.40 9.42 36.94
C GLN A 921 36.65 8.10 36.63
N GLN A 922 35.96 7.53 37.63
CA GLN A 922 35.12 6.34 37.51
C GLN A 922 33.83 6.56 36.66
N ASN A 923 33.29 7.78 36.65
CA ASN A 923 32.11 8.16 35.87
C ASN A 923 32.45 8.35 34.37
N VAL A 924 33.69 8.75 34.05
CA VAL A 924 34.18 8.86 32.66
C VAL A 924 34.28 7.47 32.00
N LYS A 925 34.87 6.49 32.69
CA LYS A 925 34.97 5.10 32.18
C LYS A 925 33.59 4.49 31.92
N THR A 926 32.61 4.75 32.79
CA THR A 926 31.23 4.29 32.62
C THR A 926 30.56 4.94 31.41
N ALA A 927 30.71 6.25 31.24
CA ALA A 927 30.15 6.97 30.09
C ALA A 927 30.72 6.47 28.74
N LEU A 928 32.03 6.20 28.68
CA LEU A 928 32.68 5.63 27.50
C LEU A 928 32.17 4.22 27.17
N ARG A 929 31.94 3.37 28.20
CA ARG A 929 31.36 2.03 28.00
C ARG A 929 29.93 2.11 27.43
N VAL A 930 29.10 3.03 27.92
CA VAL A 930 27.74 3.20 27.40
C VAL A 930 27.77 3.65 25.94
N GLN A 931 28.66 4.58 25.58
CA GLN A 931 28.84 5.03 24.20
C GLN A 931 29.34 3.91 23.27
N ASP A 932 30.31 3.11 23.71
CA ASP A 932 30.78 1.95 22.95
C ASP A 932 29.65 0.93 22.73
N ARG A 933 28.85 0.64 23.76
CA ARG A 933 27.69 -0.26 23.63
C ARG A 933 26.63 0.29 22.69
N LEU A 934 26.27 1.57 22.80
CA LEU A 934 25.32 2.24 21.89
C LEU A 934 25.81 2.23 20.44
N TYR A 935 27.10 2.49 20.23
CA TYR A 935 27.71 2.38 18.91
C TYR A 935 27.62 0.95 18.36
N ARG A 936 27.96 -0.07 19.16
CA ARG A 936 27.84 -1.49 18.74
C ARG A 936 26.40 -1.89 18.42
N MET A 937 25.43 -1.44 19.22
CA MET A 937 24.00 -1.65 18.97
C MET A 937 23.59 -1.02 17.63
N THR A 938 23.89 0.28 17.46
CA THR A 938 23.55 1.04 16.24
C THR A 938 24.18 0.41 15.01
N TYR A 939 25.47 0.03 15.08
CA TYR A 939 26.18 -0.66 14.01
C TYR A 939 25.51 -1.98 13.61
N GLY A 940 25.17 -2.82 14.58
CA GLY A 940 24.48 -4.08 14.32
C GLY A 940 23.11 -3.88 13.65
N VAL A 941 22.35 -2.89 14.12
CA VAL A 941 21.03 -2.54 13.54
C VAL A 941 21.18 -1.98 12.12
N VAL A 942 22.19 -1.17 11.82
CA VAL A 942 22.47 -0.68 10.45
C VAL A 942 22.84 -1.83 9.51
N CYS A 943 23.64 -2.81 9.95
CA CYS A 943 23.93 -4.00 9.14
C CYS A 943 22.65 -4.79 8.83
N PHE A 944 21.77 -4.97 9.83
CA PHE A 944 20.47 -5.62 9.64
C PHE A 944 19.59 -4.80 8.68
N ALA A 945 19.56 -3.48 8.84
CA ALA A 945 18.81 -2.58 7.96
C ALA A 945 19.28 -2.70 6.51
N LEU A 946 20.59 -2.70 6.26
CA LEU A 946 21.15 -2.90 4.92
C LEU A 946 20.77 -4.26 4.34
N PHE A 947 20.91 -5.34 5.12
CA PHE A 947 20.58 -6.69 4.66
C PHE A 947 19.12 -6.80 4.21
N PHE A 948 18.17 -6.38 5.06
CA PHE A 948 16.75 -6.49 4.77
C PHE A 948 16.26 -5.48 3.74
N SER A 949 16.78 -4.24 3.73
CA SER A 949 16.43 -3.26 2.70
C SER A 949 16.96 -3.66 1.32
N PHE A 950 18.19 -4.18 1.23
CA PHE A 950 18.75 -4.65 -0.04
C PHE A 950 17.99 -5.86 -0.57
N ILE A 951 17.84 -6.93 0.25
CA ILE A 951 17.13 -8.14 -0.18
C ILE A 951 15.68 -7.82 -0.50
N GLY A 952 15.03 -7.00 0.33
CA GLY A 952 13.71 -6.47 0.05
C GLY A 952 13.67 -5.85 -1.34
N THR A 953 14.45 -4.79 -1.59
CA THR A 953 14.48 -4.09 -2.89
C THR A 953 14.69 -5.03 -4.08
N VAL A 954 15.63 -5.97 -3.95
CA VAL A 954 15.91 -7.01 -4.94
C VAL A 954 14.71 -7.91 -5.22
N LEU A 955 14.05 -8.44 -4.19
CA LEU A 955 12.87 -9.29 -4.34
C LEU A 955 11.73 -8.53 -5.03
N GLY A 956 11.65 -7.21 -4.86
CA GLY A 956 10.71 -6.34 -5.57
C GLY A 956 11.01 -6.28 -7.06
N GLY A 957 12.29 -6.09 -7.43
CA GLY A 957 12.71 -6.08 -8.84
C GLY A 957 12.50 -7.43 -9.54
N LEU A 958 12.71 -8.56 -8.85
CA LEU A 958 12.44 -9.90 -9.40
C LEU A 958 10.94 -10.12 -9.65
N TRP A 959 10.08 -9.60 -8.78
CA TRP A 959 8.63 -9.64 -8.96
C TRP A 959 8.19 -8.71 -10.11
N ALA A 960 8.78 -7.52 -10.21
CA ALA A 960 8.51 -6.56 -11.28
C ALA A 960 8.91 -7.12 -12.65
N ASP A 961 10.05 -7.81 -12.76
CA ASP A 961 10.47 -8.45 -14.02
C ASP A 961 9.49 -9.53 -14.46
N ASP A 962 9.00 -10.34 -13.52
CA ASP A 962 8.04 -11.39 -13.86
C ASP A 962 6.64 -10.86 -14.21
N SER A 963 6.21 -9.79 -13.53
CA SER A 963 4.87 -9.21 -13.69
C SER A 963 4.78 -8.24 -14.87
N TRP A 964 5.84 -7.45 -15.10
CA TRP A 964 5.88 -6.32 -16.04
C TRP A 964 7.00 -6.42 -17.08
N GLY A 965 7.82 -7.48 -17.08
CA GLY A 965 8.87 -7.70 -18.07
C GLY A 965 10.15 -6.89 -17.86
N ARG A 966 10.25 -6.10 -16.78
CA ARG A 966 11.46 -5.34 -16.41
C ARG A 966 11.78 -5.35 -14.92
N PHE A 967 13.07 -5.39 -14.62
CA PHE A 967 13.58 -5.42 -13.24
C PHE A 967 13.46 -4.08 -12.49
N TRP A 968 13.55 -2.94 -13.20
CA TRP A 968 13.58 -1.61 -12.59
C TRP A 968 13.06 -0.55 -13.57
N GLY A 969 12.35 0.47 -13.08
CA GLY A 969 11.77 1.55 -13.89
C GLY A 969 11.86 2.95 -13.29
N TRP A 970 12.66 3.15 -12.24
CA TRP A 970 12.90 4.47 -11.63
C TRP A 970 11.64 5.16 -11.07
N ASP A 971 10.62 4.37 -10.71
CA ASP A 971 9.43 4.84 -10.02
C ASP A 971 9.79 5.48 -8.66
N PRO A 972 9.03 6.47 -8.14
CA PRO A 972 9.36 7.10 -6.86
C PRO A 972 9.51 6.12 -5.69
N LYS A 973 8.75 5.01 -5.66
CA LYS A 973 8.90 4.00 -4.59
C LYS A 973 10.15 3.15 -4.75
N GLU A 974 10.47 2.75 -5.97
CA GLU A 974 11.72 2.05 -6.31
C GLU A 974 12.92 2.92 -5.88
N ASN A 975 12.92 4.20 -6.25
CA ASN A 975 13.94 5.16 -5.85
C ASN A 975 14.02 5.34 -4.33
N GLY A 976 12.87 5.43 -3.64
CA GLY A 976 12.81 5.50 -2.19
C GLY A 976 13.49 4.29 -1.51
N ALA A 977 13.20 3.08 -1.99
CA ALA A 977 13.83 1.86 -1.49
C ALA A 977 15.35 1.85 -1.74
N LEU A 978 15.78 2.25 -2.94
CA LEU A 978 17.20 2.38 -3.29
C LEU A 978 17.93 3.41 -2.40
N MET A 979 17.32 4.56 -2.11
CA MET A 979 17.91 5.57 -1.22
C MET A 979 18.22 5.01 0.17
N ILE A 980 17.35 4.15 0.73
CA ILE A 980 17.60 3.50 2.02
C ILE A 980 18.80 2.55 1.94
N VAL A 981 18.88 1.74 0.89
CA VAL A 981 20.00 0.82 0.66
C VAL A 981 21.31 1.59 0.56
N LEU A 982 21.35 2.61 -0.31
CA LEU A 982 22.53 3.44 -0.53
C LEU A 982 22.94 4.20 0.73
N TRP A 983 21.98 4.74 1.49
CA TRP A 983 22.28 5.44 2.74
C TRP A 983 22.92 4.51 3.76
N ASN A 984 22.30 3.36 4.04
CA ASN A 984 22.86 2.39 5.00
C ASN A 984 24.23 1.88 4.55
N ALA A 985 24.42 1.63 3.25
CA ALA A 985 25.72 1.26 2.69
C ALA A 985 26.76 2.38 2.88
N ALA A 986 26.41 3.63 2.59
CA ALA A 986 27.27 4.80 2.77
C ALA A 986 27.70 4.99 4.23
N VAL A 987 26.80 4.79 5.20
CA VAL A 987 27.16 4.85 6.63
C VAL A 987 28.23 3.80 6.98
N LEU A 988 28.09 2.57 6.48
CA LEU A 988 29.07 1.50 6.74
C LEU A 988 30.40 1.76 6.04
N HIS A 989 30.40 2.27 4.80
CA HIS A 989 31.62 2.63 4.06
C HIS A 989 32.35 3.82 4.69
N ALA A 990 31.65 4.90 5.04
CA ALA A 990 32.24 6.05 5.72
C ALA A 990 32.92 5.63 7.04
N ARG A 991 32.38 4.62 7.72
CA ARG A 991 32.99 4.03 8.92
C ARG A 991 34.19 3.14 8.58
N TRP A 992 34.12 2.36 7.52
CA TRP A 992 35.23 1.51 7.05
C TRP A 992 36.45 2.33 6.65
N ASP A 993 36.22 3.42 5.91
CA ASP A 993 37.24 4.37 5.44
C ASP A 993 37.69 5.37 6.52
N ARG A 994 37.16 5.23 7.75
CA ARG A 994 37.47 6.06 8.92
C ARG A 994 37.14 7.55 8.75
N TRP A 995 36.24 7.91 7.86
CA TRP A 995 35.73 9.28 7.70
C TRP A 995 34.88 9.71 8.90
N ILE A 996 34.20 8.76 9.53
CA ILE A 996 33.35 9.00 10.70
C ILE A 996 33.73 8.14 11.90
N GLY A 997 33.81 8.77 13.07
CA GLY A 997 33.89 8.08 14.37
C GLY A 997 32.51 7.73 14.93
N GLN A 998 32.44 7.27 16.19
CA GLN A 998 31.18 6.88 16.84
C GLN A 998 30.10 7.98 16.82
N ARG A 999 30.53 9.24 17.00
CA ARG A 999 29.65 10.41 16.93
C ARG A 999 29.08 10.61 15.52
N GLY A 1000 29.93 10.58 14.49
CA GLY A 1000 29.49 10.71 13.11
C GLY A 1000 28.54 9.58 12.74
N PHE A 1001 28.84 8.35 13.16
CA PHE A 1001 27.97 7.19 12.96
C PHE A 1001 26.55 7.41 13.53
N ALA A 1002 26.43 7.96 14.74
CA ALA A 1002 25.14 8.30 15.34
C ALA A 1002 24.38 9.37 14.55
N LEU A 1003 25.06 10.41 14.05
CA LEU A 1003 24.44 11.46 13.22
C LEU A 1003 23.95 10.92 11.87
N PHE A 1004 24.75 10.09 11.20
CA PHE A 1004 24.35 9.43 9.95
C PHE A 1004 23.18 8.46 10.15
N ALA A 1005 23.12 7.75 11.29
CA ALA A 1005 21.98 6.92 11.63
C ALA A 1005 20.69 7.76 11.80
N ILE A 1006 20.77 8.93 12.44
CA ILE A 1006 19.63 9.88 12.52
C ILE A 1006 19.25 10.38 11.13
N GLY A 1007 20.21 10.67 10.25
CA GLY A 1007 19.92 11.02 8.85
C GLY A 1007 19.19 9.91 8.10
N GLY A 1008 19.45 8.64 8.43
CA GLY A 1008 18.74 7.49 7.88
C GLY A 1008 17.23 7.54 8.16
N ASN A 1009 16.82 8.08 9.31
CA ASN A 1009 15.41 8.26 9.63
C ASN A 1009 14.69 9.20 8.67
N ILE A 1010 15.37 10.25 8.19
CA ILE A 1010 14.83 11.19 7.20
C ILE A 1010 14.61 10.45 5.87
N ILE A 1011 15.62 9.73 5.41
CA ILE A 1011 15.57 8.95 4.16
C ILE A 1011 14.46 7.91 4.21
N THR A 1012 14.35 7.15 5.31
CA THR A 1012 13.30 6.15 5.48
C THR A 1012 11.90 6.78 5.56
N ALA A 1013 11.73 7.89 6.27
CA ALA A 1013 10.44 8.59 6.32
C ALA A 1013 10.02 9.14 4.95
N TRP A 1014 10.97 9.63 4.15
CA TRP A 1014 10.71 10.04 2.77
C TRP A 1014 10.30 8.87 1.89
N SER A 1015 11.03 7.75 1.93
CA SER A 1015 10.69 6.55 1.18
C SER A 1015 9.32 5.98 1.55
N TRP A 1016 8.97 6.02 2.84
CA TRP A 1016 7.74 5.41 3.36
C TRP A 1016 6.50 6.30 3.16
N PHE A 1017 6.61 7.61 3.39
CA PHE A 1017 5.51 8.57 3.26
C PHE A 1017 5.63 9.51 2.07
N GLY A 1018 6.81 10.09 1.84
CA GLY A 1018 7.04 11.14 0.83
C GLY A 1018 6.80 10.68 -0.60
N THR A 1019 7.22 9.46 -0.95
CA THR A 1019 7.01 8.89 -2.29
C THR A 1019 5.53 8.77 -2.66
N ASN A 1020 4.66 8.44 -1.70
CA ASN A 1020 3.21 8.38 -1.91
C ASN A 1020 2.57 9.76 -2.14
N GLN A 1021 3.20 10.84 -1.66
CA GLN A 1021 2.69 12.21 -1.80
C GLN A 1021 3.00 12.83 -3.16
N LEU A 1022 3.86 12.20 -3.96
CA LEU A 1022 4.13 12.67 -5.32
C LEU A 1022 2.97 12.36 -6.27
N GLY A 1023 2.06 11.44 -5.91
CA GLY A 1023 0.87 11.12 -6.72
C GLY A 1023 1.19 10.58 -8.12
N ILE A 1024 2.40 10.06 -8.28
CA ILE A 1024 3.06 9.78 -9.55
C ILE A 1024 3.58 8.33 -9.52
N GLY A 1025 3.50 7.61 -10.65
CA GLY A 1025 4.05 6.27 -10.83
C GLY A 1025 3.04 5.12 -10.71
N LEU A 1026 3.46 3.90 -11.06
CA LEU A 1026 2.64 2.66 -11.10
C LEU A 1026 2.16 2.22 -9.69
N HIS A 1027 2.66 2.87 -8.64
CA HIS A 1027 2.35 2.57 -7.25
C HIS A 1027 1.54 3.66 -6.53
N SER A 1028 0.90 4.59 -7.26
CA SER A 1028 0.26 5.81 -6.74
C SER A 1028 -1.05 5.63 -5.93
N TYR A 1029 -1.29 4.47 -5.32
CA TYR A 1029 -2.53 4.14 -4.59
C TYR A 1029 -2.64 4.67 -3.15
N GLY A 1030 -1.68 5.48 -2.67
CA GLY A 1030 -1.50 5.79 -1.24
C GLY A 1030 -1.59 7.28 -0.83
N PHE A 1031 -2.11 8.15 -1.68
CA PHE A 1031 -2.13 9.59 -1.42
C PHE A 1031 -3.00 9.95 -0.21
N THR A 1032 -2.47 10.77 0.71
CA THR A 1032 -3.14 11.15 1.96
C THR A 1032 -2.89 12.61 2.31
N SER A 1033 -3.94 13.43 2.32
CA SER A 1033 -3.85 14.87 2.61
C SER A 1033 -3.36 15.13 4.04
N GLY A 1034 -2.41 16.06 4.22
CA GLY A 1034 -1.89 16.46 5.53
C GLY A 1034 -0.67 15.66 6.02
N VAL A 1035 -0.37 14.50 5.41
CA VAL A 1035 0.81 13.70 5.75
C VAL A 1035 2.12 14.42 5.39
N LEU A 1036 2.14 15.20 4.31
CA LEU A 1036 3.33 15.98 3.91
C LEU A 1036 3.77 16.97 4.99
N MET A 1037 2.83 17.61 5.70
CA MET A 1037 3.13 18.54 6.80
C MET A 1037 3.71 17.79 8.00
N LEU A 1038 3.13 16.64 8.36
CA LEU A 1038 3.66 15.79 9.43
C LEU A 1038 5.05 15.26 9.10
N LEU A 1039 5.28 14.87 7.84
CA LEU A 1039 6.58 14.47 7.35
C LEU A 1039 7.58 15.63 7.43
N GLY A 1040 7.21 16.84 7.00
CA GLY A 1040 8.04 18.03 7.12
C GLY A 1040 8.42 18.34 8.57
N GLY A 1041 7.46 18.27 9.50
CA GLY A 1041 7.70 18.41 10.94
C GLY A 1041 8.64 17.34 11.50
N TYR A 1042 8.48 16.08 11.08
CA TYR A 1042 9.37 15.00 11.45
C TYR A 1042 10.79 15.24 10.92
N VAL A 1043 10.95 15.59 9.64
CA VAL A 1043 12.25 15.89 9.02
C VAL A 1043 12.92 17.05 9.76
N LEU A 1044 12.20 18.13 10.05
CA LEU A 1044 12.70 19.25 10.84
C LEU A 1044 13.19 18.78 12.22
N SER A 1045 12.43 17.91 12.90
CA SER A 1045 12.86 17.38 14.21
C SER A 1045 14.19 16.61 14.13
N GLN A 1046 14.38 15.79 13.09
CA GLN A 1046 15.62 15.05 12.89
C GLN A 1046 16.78 15.98 12.52
N LEU A 1047 16.54 17.00 11.68
CA LEU A 1047 17.54 18.02 11.34
C LEU A 1047 17.96 18.84 12.57
N VAL A 1048 17.02 19.20 13.44
CA VAL A 1048 17.32 19.87 14.71
C VAL A 1048 18.21 18.98 15.59
N LEU A 1049 17.90 17.69 15.70
CA LEU A 1049 18.75 16.73 16.43
C LEU A 1049 20.17 16.64 15.84
N ILE A 1050 20.30 16.59 14.51
CA ILE A 1050 21.59 16.57 13.82
C ILE A 1050 22.36 17.86 14.10
N THR A 1051 21.74 19.02 13.95
CA THR A 1051 22.38 20.33 14.18
C THR A 1051 22.80 20.50 15.65
N LEU A 1052 21.93 20.18 16.60
CA LEU A 1052 22.28 20.16 18.03
C LEU A 1052 23.45 19.21 18.29
N GLY A 1053 23.45 18.04 17.65
CA GLY A 1053 24.56 17.10 17.74
C GLY A 1053 25.85 17.67 17.16
N LEU A 1054 25.82 18.30 16.00
CA LEU A 1054 26.99 18.93 15.37
C LEU A 1054 27.59 20.05 16.22
N ILE A 1055 26.77 20.86 16.89
CA ILE A 1055 27.22 21.99 17.72
C ILE A 1055 27.64 21.53 19.12
N LEU A 1056 26.77 20.80 19.83
CA LEU A 1056 26.92 20.56 21.27
C LEU A 1056 27.87 19.42 21.61
N THR A 1057 28.20 18.56 20.64
CA THR A 1057 29.12 17.43 20.83
C THR A 1057 30.45 17.59 20.07
N ARG A 1058 30.77 18.80 19.58
CA ARG A 1058 32.02 19.10 18.82
C ARG A 1058 33.30 19.03 19.65
N LYS A 1059 33.21 19.27 20.96
CA LYS A 1059 34.37 19.37 21.87
C LYS A 1059 34.74 18.05 22.56
N GLU A 1060 34.61 16.92 21.89
CA GLU A 1060 34.91 15.61 22.50
C GLU A 1060 36.41 15.42 22.76
N LEU A 1061 36.74 15.11 24.01
CA LEU A 1061 37.54 13.95 24.45
C LEU A 1061 38.88 13.65 23.72
N VAL A 1062 39.53 14.64 23.12
CA VAL A 1062 40.94 14.54 22.67
C VAL A 1062 41.93 14.65 23.86
N LYS A 1063 41.44 14.87 25.09
CA LYS A 1063 42.27 15.07 26.30
C LYS A 1063 42.04 14.05 27.43
N ALA A 1064 41.53 12.85 27.15
CA ALA A 1064 41.38 11.79 28.15
C ALA A 1064 42.02 10.48 27.70
#